data_AF-A0A8T3L4M6-F1
#
_entry.id   AF-A0A8T3L4M6-F1
#
_cell.length_a   1.000
_cell.length_b   1.000
_cell.length_c   1.000
_cell.angle_alpha   90.00
_cell.angle_beta   90.00
_cell.angle_gamma   90.00
#
_symmetry.space_group_name_H-M   'P 1'
#
loop_
_entity.id
_entity.type
_entity.pdbx_description
1 polymer ?
#
loop_
_entity_poly.entity_id
_entity_poly.type
_entity_poly.pdbx_seq_one_letter_code
_entity_poly.pdbx_strand_id
1 'polypeptide(L)'
;MIKRLIPSLLLWLLLGGTAFAATHANDTVTRPMEIDQQLKAAYEAKGEDYKPRTEHLNADGSPIYINRLILEDSPYLLQHAHNPVDWHAWGEEAFEKAKRENKPVFLSIGYSTCHWCHVMERESFENLQLAKILNEHFVAIKVDRESHPDVDEVYMTAVMLMTGHGGWPMSSFLTPEGKPFYGGTYYPPNQFGQLLSQIQQVWRDKKASVLDQADRVAEAVKTANNHKGTAKALDKTAIAAALKMMIDSFDELQGGFSGAPKFPHEPWLLLLLQQAERSNDSAALEAAEVTLDAMARGGVYDQVGGGFHRYSTDNEWLVPHFEKMLYNQAHLTRAYLYAWRLTGKEKYRRVVTQTLDYVMREMTSPNGGFYSATDADSEGEEGAFFIWTPAQIRDALAPEDADLAIDLYSITDSGNFEGKNILHLQSDLESYAEENKLDLTALQMRIDHINTVLRKVREGREHPLRDDKEVTAWNGMMITAFAQAADLLAADTYRKAAEQAGEFIWQQNRKAAGKLWRVHLDGQSSVAAAQEDYAYLSEALLYLYDLTEDKKWLQRAQEIADAMIGRFSDKQNGGFYMNEEESNFSAMGRPKDSGTDSAIPSGSSVALKSLQMLWVRTCKLGYRTHANNLIGSFATAIERHPNGYTYMLSAIDDLQQGELSARRYAAQGGIRLMGKARTLKNDKQLLTITITIPEGWHINANQPLSKNLIATEINLADSAGQWSMGPVTYPEPTLQQLAFQSDPLSVYAGVITLQAMLTPTSDPTATKTASINMTLQACSDEVCLPPETLQLHIPTLPSI
;
A
#
# COMPACT_ATOMS: atom_id res chain seq x y z
N MET A 1 -12.62 -17.21 -24.06
CA MET A 1 -13.88 -17.44 -24.81
C MET A 1 -14.53 -16.16 -25.35
N ILE A 2 -14.23 -14.96 -24.81
CA ILE A 2 -14.83 -13.67 -25.22
C ILE A 2 -14.24 -13.08 -26.52
N LYS A 3 -12.96 -13.32 -26.85
CA LYS A 3 -12.30 -12.82 -28.09
C LYS A 3 -12.99 -13.25 -29.41
N ARG A 4 -13.86 -14.27 -29.41
CA ARG A 4 -14.56 -14.75 -30.62
C ARG A 4 -15.95 -14.12 -30.83
N LEU A 5 -16.43 -13.25 -29.93
CA LEU A 5 -17.79 -12.70 -29.96
C LEU A 5 -17.89 -11.19 -30.20
N ILE A 6 -16.76 -10.50 -30.45
CA ILE A 6 -16.68 -9.04 -30.59
C ILE A 6 -16.62 -8.49 -32.05
N PRO A 7 -16.96 -9.19 -33.15
CA PRO A 7 -16.65 -8.65 -34.48
C PRO A 7 -17.66 -7.65 -35.05
N SER A 8 -18.90 -7.52 -34.55
CA SER A 8 -19.93 -6.72 -35.25
C SER A 8 -19.89 -5.22 -35.00
N LEU A 9 -19.57 -4.78 -33.78
CA LEU A 9 -19.52 -3.35 -33.42
C LEU A 9 -18.18 -2.72 -33.79
N LEU A 10 -17.07 -3.42 -33.52
CA LEU A 10 -15.69 -2.97 -33.79
C LEU A 10 -15.40 -2.79 -35.30
N LEU A 11 -15.93 -3.65 -36.17
CA LEU A 11 -15.77 -3.50 -37.62
C LEU A 11 -16.46 -2.24 -38.17
N TRP A 12 -17.50 -1.76 -37.48
CA TRP A 12 -18.27 -0.59 -37.91
C TRP A 12 -17.66 0.72 -37.42
N LEU A 13 -17.03 0.72 -36.24
CA LEU A 13 -16.25 1.86 -35.75
C LEU A 13 -15.16 2.23 -36.76
N LEU A 14 -14.54 1.24 -37.44
CA LEU A 14 -13.48 1.49 -38.42
C LEU A 14 -13.90 2.15 -39.74
N LEU A 15 -15.20 2.41 -40.01
CA LEU A 15 -15.70 2.74 -41.36
C LEU A 15 -16.53 4.04 -41.48
N GLY A 16 -16.62 4.89 -40.45
CA GLY A 16 -17.44 6.11 -40.49
C GLY A 16 -16.69 7.38 -40.09
N GLY A 17 -16.56 8.34 -41.00
CA GLY A 17 -16.06 9.68 -40.72
C GLY A 17 -16.84 10.74 -41.47
N THR A 18 -17.43 11.71 -40.75
CA THR A 18 -17.93 12.97 -41.31
C THR A 18 -17.55 14.13 -40.39
N ALA A 19 -17.14 15.25 -40.97
CA ALA A 19 -16.64 16.43 -40.26
C ALA A 19 -17.80 17.36 -39.85
N PHE A 20 -17.71 17.93 -38.64
CA PHE A 20 -18.66 18.93 -38.11
C PHE A 20 -18.09 20.35 -38.19
N ALA A 21 -18.97 21.33 -38.36
CA ALA A 21 -18.66 22.76 -38.42
C ALA A 21 -18.61 23.43 -37.03
N ALA A 22 -17.78 24.48 -36.92
CA ALA A 22 -17.44 25.17 -35.68
C ALA A 22 -18.48 26.21 -35.24
N THR A 23 -18.91 26.12 -33.98
CA THR A 23 -19.54 27.18 -33.15
C THR A 23 -19.11 26.93 -31.69
N HIS A 24 -19.04 27.99 -30.87
CA HIS A 24 -18.38 28.03 -29.55
C HIS A 24 -18.92 27.01 -28.53
N ALA A 25 -18.04 26.45 -27.69
CA ALA A 25 -18.36 25.40 -26.71
C ALA A 25 -19.34 25.83 -25.60
N ASN A 26 -19.51 27.14 -25.36
CA ASN A 26 -20.46 27.67 -24.37
C ASN A 26 -21.93 27.61 -24.83
N ASP A 27 -22.20 27.50 -26.13
CA ASP A 27 -23.57 27.51 -26.66
C ASP A 27 -24.31 26.17 -26.45
N THR A 28 -23.63 25.15 -25.95
CA THR A 28 -24.15 23.76 -25.92
C THR A 28 -24.46 23.24 -24.51
N VAL A 29 -24.03 23.96 -23.47
CA VAL A 29 -24.24 23.58 -22.06
C VAL A 29 -25.47 24.31 -21.53
N THR A 30 -26.58 23.57 -21.35
CA THR A 30 -27.80 24.11 -20.73
C THR A 30 -27.92 23.60 -19.30
N ARG A 31 -27.87 24.50 -18.32
CA ARG A 31 -28.02 24.17 -16.89
C ARG A 31 -29.16 24.99 -16.26
N PRO A 32 -29.81 24.49 -15.20
CA PRO A 32 -30.70 25.32 -14.38
C PRO A 32 -29.91 26.50 -13.78
N MET A 33 -30.52 27.69 -13.73
CA MET A 33 -29.90 28.91 -13.20
C MET A 33 -29.37 28.73 -11.76
N GLU A 34 -30.05 27.91 -10.95
CA GLU A 34 -29.64 27.61 -9.57
C GLU A 34 -28.26 26.92 -9.51
N ILE A 35 -27.98 26.01 -10.45
CA ILE A 35 -26.66 25.36 -10.53
C ILE A 35 -25.60 26.38 -10.89
N ASP A 36 -25.82 27.23 -11.91
CA ASP A 36 -24.82 28.23 -12.29
C ASP A 36 -24.52 29.23 -11.16
N GLN A 37 -25.55 29.60 -10.36
CA GLN A 37 -25.35 30.40 -9.16
C GLN A 37 -24.53 29.66 -8.09
N GLN A 38 -24.79 28.37 -7.88
CA GLN A 38 -24.04 27.55 -6.94
C GLN A 38 -22.57 27.40 -7.36
N LEU A 39 -22.30 27.14 -8.64
CA LEU A 39 -20.93 26.99 -9.15
C LEU A 39 -20.15 28.30 -9.02
N LYS A 40 -20.79 29.43 -9.32
CA LYS A 40 -20.18 30.75 -9.14
C LYS A 40 -19.86 31.04 -7.67
N ALA A 41 -20.80 30.76 -6.77
CA ALA A 41 -20.58 30.95 -5.34
C ALA A 41 -19.45 30.06 -4.80
N ALA A 42 -19.34 28.83 -5.29
CA ALA A 42 -18.26 27.92 -4.92
C ALA A 42 -16.89 28.41 -5.41
N TYR A 43 -16.82 28.94 -6.63
CA TYR A 43 -15.60 29.57 -7.13
C TYR A 43 -15.21 30.80 -6.29
N GLU A 44 -16.15 31.69 -5.99
CA GLU A 44 -15.91 32.87 -5.14
C GLU A 44 -15.42 32.47 -3.73
N ALA A 45 -15.91 31.34 -3.20
CA ALA A 45 -15.51 30.82 -1.89
C ALA A 45 -14.08 30.27 -1.85
N LYS A 46 -13.44 29.96 -2.99
CA LYS A 46 -12.03 29.52 -3.03
C LYS A 46 -11.04 30.63 -2.68
N GLY A 47 -11.48 31.90 -2.71
CA GLY A 47 -10.68 33.05 -2.30
C GLY A 47 -9.73 33.56 -3.40
N GLU A 48 -9.04 34.66 -3.09
CA GLU A 48 -8.20 35.39 -4.07
C GLU A 48 -6.93 34.64 -4.48
N ASP A 49 -6.44 33.73 -3.63
CA ASP A 49 -5.23 32.94 -3.90
C ASP A 49 -5.49 31.73 -4.82
N TYR A 50 -6.75 31.42 -5.10
CA TYR A 50 -7.13 30.30 -5.96
C TYR A 50 -6.78 30.58 -7.42
N LYS A 51 -5.94 29.73 -8.01
CA LYS A 51 -5.57 29.79 -9.42
C LYS A 51 -6.32 28.72 -10.20
N PRO A 52 -7.24 29.10 -11.11
CA PRO A 52 -7.89 28.15 -12.00
C PRO A 52 -6.87 27.41 -12.85
N ARG A 53 -6.90 26.07 -12.83
CA ARG A 53 -6.11 25.23 -13.74
C ARG A 53 -6.86 25.11 -15.07
N THR A 54 -6.61 26.04 -16.00
CA THR A 54 -7.12 26.01 -17.37
C THR A 54 -6.35 26.99 -18.27
N GLU A 55 -6.38 26.76 -19.58
CA GLU A 55 -5.93 27.75 -20.57
C GLU A 55 -7.01 28.78 -20.95
N HIS A 56 -8.28 28.55 -20.56
CA HIS A 56 -9.42 29.40 -20.91
C HIS A 56 -9.71 30.43 -19.82
N LEU A 57 -8.93 31.51 -19.81
CA LEU A 57 -9.08 32.61 -18.85
C LEU A 57 -9.65 33.88 -19.51
N ASN A 58 -10.47 34.60 -18.76
CA ASN A 58 -10.88 35.97 -19.08
C ASN A 58 -9.68 36.93 -18.93
N ALA A 59 -9.83 38.16 -19.41
CA ALA A 59 -8.79 39.19 -19.32
C ALA A 59 -8.41 39.57 -17.87
N ASP A 60 -9.29 39.30 -16.91
CA ASP A 60 -9.07 39.53 -15.48
C ASP A 60 -8.47 38.30 -14.74
N GLY A 61 -8.17 37.21 -15.46
CA GLY A 61 -7.65 35.97 -14.90
C GLY A 61 -8.70 35.03 -14.32
N SER A 62 -9.98 35.40 -14.35
CA SER A 62 -11.06 34.49 -13.96
C SER A 62 -11.29 33.41 -15.03
N PRO A 63 -11.75 32.20 -14.67
CA PRO A 63 -11.96 31.14 -15.65
C PRO A 63 -13.19 31.42 -16.51
N ILE A 64 -13.09 31.12 -17.81
CA ILE A 64 -14.22 31.19 -18.75
C ILE A 64 -15.25 30.10 -18.43
N TYR A 65 -14.78 28.93 -18.01
CA TYR A 65 -15.60 27.76 -17.73
C TYR A 65 -15.56 27.39 -16.25
N ILE A 66 -16.72 27.08 -15.69
CA ILE A 66 -16.87 26.50 -14.35
C ILE A 66 -17.88 25.35 -14.49
N ASN A 67 -17.49 24.15 -14.09
CA ASN A 67 -18.34 22.96 -14.08
C ASN A 67 -18.55 22.45 -12.64
N ARG A 68 -19.30 21.35 -12.48
CA ARG A 68 -19.73 20.85 -11.17
C ARG A 68 -18.58 20.40 -10.29
N LEU A 69 -17.43 20.06 -10.85
CA LEU A 69 -16.31 19.56 -10.08
C LEU A 69 -15.71 20.61 -9.14
N ILE A 70 -16.04 21.90 -9.27
CA ILE A 70 -15.67 22.94 -8.30
C ILE A 70 -16.27 22.70 -6.89
N LEU A 71 -17.34 21.88 -6.81
CA LEU A 71 -18.04 21.52 -5.58
C LEU A 71 -17.43 20.30 -4.88
N GLU A 72 -16.51 19.61 -5.54
CA GLU A 72 -15.91 18.38 -5.04
C GLU A 72 -14.74 18.69 -4.10
N ASP A 73 -14.41 17.72 -3.26
CA ASP A 73 -13.33 17.73 -2.28
C ASP A 73 -12.19 16.76 -2.66
N SER A 74 -12.04 16.50 -3.96
CA SER A 74 -10.92 15.75 -4.52
C SER A 74 -10.01 16.70 -5.31
N PRO A 75 -8.71 16.78 -4.98
CA PRO A 75 -7.76 17.57 -5.75
C PRO A 75 -7.75 17.18 -7.23
N TYR A 76 -7.89 15.89 -7.54
CA TYR A 76 -8.01 15.43 -8.93
C TYR A 76 -9.25 16.00 -9.62
N LEU A 77 -10.42 15.92 -9.01
CA LEU A 77 -11.64 16.46 -9.62
C LEU A 77 -11.58 17.98 -9.76
N LEU A 78 -11.04 18.68 -8.76
CA LEU A 78 -10.86 20.13 -8.77
C LEU A 78 -9.90 20.61 -9.87
N GLN A 79 -8.89 19.81 -10.26
CA GLN A 79 -8.03 20.11 -11.40
C GLN A 79 -8.82 20.22 -12.72
N HIS A 80 -9.99 19.59 -12.81
CA HIS A 80 -10.85 19.59 -13.99
C HIS A 80 -12.04 20.56 -13.88
N ALA A 81 -12.17 21.30 -12.78
CA ALA A 81 -13.32 22.19 -12.50
C ALA A 81 -13.50 23.32 -13.52
N HIS A 82 -12.43 23.65 -14.26
CA HIS A 82 -12.38 24.74 -15.23
C HIS A 82 -12.18 24.28 -16.68
N ASN A 83 -12.24 22.97 -16.94
CA ASN A 83 -12.25 22.49 -18.31
C ASN A 83 -13.56 22.92 -19.02
N PRO A 84 -13.53 23.10 -20.35
CA PRO A 84 -14.72 23.38 -21.17
C PRO A 84 -15.72 22.22 -21.23
N VAL A 85 -15.32 21.01 -20.82
CA VAL A 85 -16.24 19.86 -20.65
C VAL A 85 -17.14 20.09 -19.43
N ASP A 86 -18.45 19.92 -19.56
CA ASP A 86 -19.44 19.99 -18.47
C ASP A 86 -19.41 18.72 -17.63
N TRP A 87 -18.33 18.56 -16.87
CA TRP A 87 -18.12 17.40 -16.01
C TRP A 87 -19.15 17.29 -14.88
N HIS A 88 -19.54 16.05 -14.60
CA HIS A 88 -20.23 15.61 -13.40
C HIS A 88 -19.30 14.73 -12.56
N ALA A 89 -19.43 14.79 -11.23
CA ALA A 89 -18.87 13.76 -10.37
C ALA A 89 -19.68 12.46 -10.47
N TRP A 90 -19.13 11.36 -9.94
CA TRP A 90 -19.85 10.10 -9.86
C TRP A 90 -21.04 10.21 -8.92
N GLY A 91 -22.27 10.08 -9.44
CA GLY A 91 -23.47 10.17 -8.63
C GLY A 91 -24.78 10.03 -9.41
N GLU A 92 -25.88 9.96 -8.67
CA GLU A 92 -27.22 9.76 -9.22
C GLU A 92 -27.64 10.88 -10.18
N GLU A 93 -27.25 12.14 -9.92
CA GLU A 93 -27.55 13.28 -10.79
C GLU A 93 -27.11 13.03 -12.24
N ALA A 94 -25.89 12.54 -12.44
CA ALA A 94 -25.31 12.33 -13.75
C ALA A 94 -26.07 11.23 -14.53
N PHE A 95 -26.40 10.13 -13.86
CA PHE A 95 -27.13 9.02 -14.49
C PHE A 95 -28.61 9.36 -14.75
N GLU A 96 -29.26 10.12 -13.87
CA GLU A 96 -30.62 10.62 -14.12
C GLU A 96 -30.65 11.63 -15.28
N LYS A 97 -29.63 12.50 -15.40
CA LYS A 97 -29.44 13.34 -16.59
C LYS A 97 -29.29 12.49 -17.85
N ALA A 98 -28.43 11.46 -17.82
CA ALA A 98 -28.21 10.58 -18.96
C ALA A 98 -29.48 9.85 -19.41
N LYS A 99 -30.30 9.37 -18.45
CA LYS A 99 -31.61 8.74 -18.73
C LYS A 99 -32.60 9.73 -19.33
N ARG A 100 -32.75 10.90 -18.71
CA ARG A 100 -33.70 11.95 -19.16
C ARG A 100 -33.36 12.45 -20.56
N GLU A 101 -32.08 12.64 -20.86
CA GLU A 101 -31.61 13.13 -22.17
C GLU A 101 -31.39 12.01 -23.19
N ASN A 102 -31.48 10.74 -22.77
CA ASN A 102 -31.20 9.56 -23.59
C ASN A 102 -29.82 9.62 -24.27
N LYS A 103 -28.80 10.05 -23.50
CA LYS A 103 -27.41 10.17 -23.95
C LYS A 103 -26.53 9.09 -23.32
N PRO A 104 -25.55 8.53 -24.05
CA PRO A 104 -24.52 7.70 -23.44
C PRO A 104 -23.69 8.51 -22.44
N VAL A 105 -23.07 7.81 -21.49
CA VAL A 105 -22.13 8.39 -20.54
C VAL A 105 -20.71 8.21 -21.06
N PHE A 106 -19.90 9.26 -20.97
CA PHE A 106 -18.44 9.15 -21.08
C PHE A 106 -17.86 9.21 -19.66
N LEU A 107 -17.29 8.11 -19.20
CA LEU A 107 -16.68 7.95 -17.89
C LEU A 107 -15.15 8.04 -18.02
N SER A 108 -14.54 8.99 -17.33
CA SER A 108 -13.09 9.13 -17.22
C SER A 108 -12.65 8.96 -15.76
N ILE A 109 -11.81 7.95 -15.49
CA ILE A 109 -11.26 7.68 -14.15
C ILE A 109 -9.75 7.90 -14.15
N GLY A 110 -9.25 8.57 -13.11
CA GLY A 110 -7.83 8.82 -12.87
C GLY A 110 -7.57 9.29 -11.43
N TYR A 111 -6.43 9.90 -11.20
CA TYR A 111 -5.98 10.43 -9.91
C TYR A 111 -5.01 11.59 -10.12
N SER A 112 -4.77 12.38 -9.07
CA SER A 112 -4.16 13.72 -9.11
C SER A 112 -2.72 13.74 -9.61
N THR A 113 -1.96 12.68 -9.34
CA THR A 113 -0.52 12.55 -9.61
C THR A 113 -0.20 11.70 -10.85
N CYS A 114 -1.24 11.32 -11.61
CA CYS A 114 -1.14 10.54 -12.83
C CYS A 114 -0.73 11.41 -14.04
N HIS A 115 0.50 11.28 -14.51
CA HIS A 115 1.03 12.02 -15.68
C HIS A 115 0.14 11.89 -16.93
N TRP A 116 -0.19 10.66 -17.36
CA TRP A 116 -1.04 10.44 -18.54
C TRP A 116 -2.45 11.01 -18.40
N CYS A 117 -2.92 11.18 -17.16
CA CYS A 117 -4.20 11.82 -16.88
C CYS A 117 -4.13 13.33 -17.17
N HIS A 118 -3.01 14.00 -16.83
CA HIS A 118 -2.75 15.40 -17.18
C HIS A 118 -2.49 15.59 -18.67
N VAL A 119 -1.78 14.67 -19.32
CA VAL A 119 -1.60 14.70 -20.78
C VAL A 119 -2.96 14.66 -21.48
N MET A 120 -3.83 13.72 -21.08
CA MET A 120 -5.18 13.63 -21.66
C MET A 120 -6.04 14.87 -21.37
N GLU A 121 -5.89 15.45 -20.18
CA GLU A 121 -6.55 16.70 -19.80
C GLU A 121 -6.19 17.84 -20.73
N ARG A 122 -4.90 18.14 -20.83
CA ARG A 122 -4.37 19.25 -21.61
C ARG A 122 -4.64 19.08 -23.10
N GLU A 123 -4.46 17.87 -23.62
CA GLU A 123 -4.58 17.64 -25.06
C GLU A 123 -6.04 17.47 -25.53
N SER A 124 -6.91 16.89 -24.69
CA SER A 124 -8.27 16.50 -25.09
C SER A 124 -9.40 17.20 -24.35
N PHE A 125 -9.29 17.39 -23.03
CA PHE A 125 -10.39 17.96 -22.23
C PHE A 125 -10.38 19.49 -22.22
N GLU A 126 -9.24 20.12 -22.46
CA GLU A 126 -9.11 21.56 -22.72
C GLU A 126 -9.45 21.95 -24.16
N ASN A 127 -9.51 20.98 -25.08
CA ASN A 127 -9.81 21.26 -26.49
C ASN A 127 -11.30 21.61 -26.70
N LEU A 128 -11.58 22.85 -27.08
CA LEU A 128 -12.94 23.37 -27.28
C LEU A 128 -13.79 22.54 -28.26
N GLN A 129 -13.19 21.97 -29.32
CA GLN A 129 -13.93 21.19 -30.31
C GLN A 129 -14.32 19.81 -29.76
N LEU A 130 -13.43 19.16 -29.01
CA LEU A 130 -13.71 17.88 -28.35
C LEU A 130 -14.70 18.07 -27.19
N ALA A 131 -14.53 19.12 -26.39
CA ALA A 131 -15.45 19.47 -25.31
C ALA A 131 -16.86 19.72 -25.82
N LYS A 132 -17.01 20.40 -26.97
CA LYS A 132 -18.31 20.58 -27.63
C LYS A 132 -18.97 19.23 -27.95
N ILE A 133 -18.24 18.32 -28.59
CA ILE A 133 -18.76 16.99 -28.95
C ILE A 133 -19.20 16.22 -27.69
N LEU A 134 -18.39 16.27 -26.63
CA LEU A 134 -18.71 15.66 -25.33
C LEU A 134 -20.00 16.25 -24.74
N ASN A 135 -20.10 17.57 -24.63
CA ASN A 135 -21.24 18.25 -24.01
C ASN A 135 -22.55 18.05 -24.79
N GLU A 136 -22.48 18.04 -26.12
CA GLU A 136 -23.66 17.85 -26.97
C GLU A 136 -24.20 16.42 -26.94
N HIS A 137 -23.32 15.42 -26.91
CA HIS A 137 -23.69 14.03 -27.20
C HIS A 137 -23.55 13.05 -26.05
N PHE A 138 -22.87 13.44 -24.97
CA PHE A 138 -22.58 12.59 -23.83
C PHE A 138 -22.95 13.28 -22.51
N VAL A 139 -23.13 12.49 -21.46
CA VAL A 139 -22.98 12.98 -20.08
C VAL A 139 -21.57 12.58 -19.62
N ALA A 140 -20.71 13.57 -19.40
CA ALA A 140 -19.32 13.35 -19.03
C ALA A 140 -19.19 13.22 -17.49
N ILE A 141 -18.67 12.09 -17.02
CA ILE A 141 -18.44 11.81 -15.60
C ILE A 141 -16.95 11.66 -15.35
N LYS A 142 -16.45 12.36 -14.32
CA LYS A 142 -15.07 12.28 -13.85
C LYS A 142 -15.02 11.61 -12.48
N VAL A 143 -14.08 10.70 -12.28
CA VAL A 143 -13.92 9.95 -11.02
C VAL A 143 -12.48 9.93 -10.58
N ASP A 144 -12.26 10.26 -9.31
CA ASP A 144 -11.02 10.01 -8.60
C ASP A 144 -11.02 8.57 -8.06
N ARG A 145 -10.13 7.72 -8.59
CA ARG A 145 -10.01 6.32 -8.14
C ARG A 145 -9.57 6.18 -6.69
N GLU A 146 -8.85 7.16 -6.17
CA GLU A 146 -8.40 7.12 -4.78
C GLU A 146 -9.57 7.34 -3.83
N SER A 147 -10.60 8.06 -4.27
CA SER A 147 -11.85 8.26 -3.54
C SER A 147 -12.84 7.11 -3.80
N HIS A 148 -12.93 6.62 -5.04
CA HIS A 148 -13.88 5.57 -5.45
C HIS A 148 -13.19 4.33 -6.06
N PRO A 149 -12.43 3.56 -5.26
CA PRO A 149 -11.73 2.37 -5.75
C PRO A 149 -12.68 1.26 -6.20
N ASP A 150 -13.91 1.23 -5.66
CA ASP A 150 -14.95 0.28 -6.04
C ASP A 150 -15.50 0.56 -7.45
N VAL A 151 -15.68 1.84 -7.81
CA VAL A 151 -16.06 2.25 -9.17
C VAL A 151 -14.94 1.90 -10.15
N ASP A 152 -13.70 2.22 -9.78
CA ASP A 152 -12.50 1.92 -10.57
C ASP A 152 -12.40 0.42 -10.88
N GLU A 153 -12.52 -0.46 -9.87
CA GLU A 153 -12.43 -1.92 -10.04
C GLU A 153 -13.47 -2.47 -11.04
N VAL A 154 -14.72 -2.04 -10.93
CA VAL A 154 -15.81 -2.51 -11.80
C VAL A 154 -15.53 -2.17 -13.26
N TYR A 155 -15.15 -0.92 -13.53
CA TYR A 155 -14.96 -0.44 -14.89
C TYR A 155 -13.60 -0.83 -15.47
N MET A 156 -12.56 -0.95 -14.64
CA MET A 156 -11.27 -1.50 -15.05
C MET A 156 -11.42 -2.97 -15.46
N THR A 157 -12.20 -3.75 -14.69
CA THR A 157 -12.55 -5.13 -15.06
C THR A 157 -13.26 -5.18 -16.41
N ALA A 158 -14.20 -4.27 -16.67
CA ALA A 158 -14.86 -4.17 -17.96
C ALA A 158 -13.88 -3.87 -19.10
N VAL A 159 -12.98 -2.90 -18.92
CA VAL A 159 -11.96 -2.52 -19.92
C VAL A 159 -11.00 -3.68 -20.18
N MET A 160 -10.53 -4.37 -19.14
CA MET A 160 -9.67 -5.54 -19.28
C MET A 160 -10.36 -6.69 -20.03
N LEU A 161 -11.65 -6.95 -19.76
CA LEU A 161 -12.43 -7.96 -20.48
C LEU A 161 -12.62 -7.62 -21.97
N MET A 162 -12.74 -6.34 -22.29
CA MET A 162 -12.92 -5.85 -23.68
C MET A 162 -11.60 -5.80 -24.47
N THR A 163 -10.52 -5.30 -23.85
CA THR A 163 -9.27 -4.96 -24.56
C THR A 163 -8.12 -5.95 -24.27
N GLY A 164 -8.16 -6.65 -23.13
CA GLY A 164 -7.09 -7.51 -22.64
C GLY A 164 -6.00 -6.78 -21.85
N HIS A 165 -6.08 -5.46 -21.72
CA HIS A 165 -5.17 -4.65 -20.90
C HIS A 165 -5.96 -3.57 -20.14
N GLY A 166 -5.31 -2.90 -19.19
CA GLY A 166 -5.90 -1.85 -18.37
C GLY A 166 -4.87 -0.75 -18.06
N GLY A 167 -5.31 0.32 -17.41
CA GLY A 167 -4.45 1.43 -17.03
C GLY A 167 -5.20 2.76 -16.96
N TRP A 168 -4.55 3.74 -16.37
CA TRP A 168 -5.08 5.11 -16.23
C TRP A 168 -4.34 6.07 -17.17
N PRO A 169 -5.01 7.12 -17.71
CA PRO A 169 -6.43 7.43 -17.54
C PRO A 169 -7.32 6.36 -18.18
N MET A 170 -8.40 5.98 -17.50
CA MET A 170 -9.35 5.00 -18.02
C MET A 170 -10.52 5.74 -18.66
N SER A 171 -10.85 5.36 -19.90
CA SER A 171 -11.91 5.96 -20.71
C SER A 171 -12.96 4.91 -21.06
N SER A 172 -14.19 5.08 -20.58
CA SER A 172 -15.27 4.09 -20.76
C SER A 172 -16.56 4.75 -21.24
N PHE A 173 -17.28 4.08 -22.15
CA PHE A 173 -18.56 4.54 -22.67
C PHE A 173 -19.68 3.63 -22.15
N LEU A 174 -20.66 4.25 -21.50
CA LEU A 174 -21.71 3.53 -20.78
C LEU A 174 -23.10 3.88 -21.31
N THR A 175 -24.04 2.96 -21.13
CA THR A 175 -25.47 3.27 -21.28
C THR A 175 -25.93 4.22 -20.15
N PRO A 176 -27.11 4.87 -20.27
CA PRO A 176 -27.71 5.65 -19.18
C PRO A 176 -27.90 4.89 -17.86
N GLU A 177 -27.94 3.56 -17.91
CA GLU A 177 -28.01 2.66 -16.76
C GLU A 177 -26.64 2.28 -16.18
N GLY A 178 -25.55 2.86 -16.71
CA GLY A 178 -24.19 2.65 -16.24
C GLY A 178 -23.50 1.38 -16.77
N LYS A 179 -24.08 0.67 -17.74
CA LYS A 179 -23.48 -0.55 -18.31
C LYS A 179 -22.42 -0.18 -19.37
N PRO A 180 -21.16 -0.64 -19.25
CA PRO A 180 -20.12 -0.33 -20.22
C PRO A 180 -20.33 -1.11 -21.52
N PHE A 181 -20.13 -0.47 -22.67
CA PHE A 181 -20.19 -1.13 -23.98
C PHE A 181 -18.95 -0.93 -24.84
N TYR A 182 -18.08 0.02 -24.47
CA TYR A 182 -16.78 0.25 -25.09
C TYR A 182 -15.84 0.91 -24.07
N GLY A 183 -14.54 0.67 -24.16
CA GLY A 183 -13.57 1.37 -23.31
C GLY A 183 -12.12 1.05 -23.65
N GLY A 184 -11.22 1.82 -23.07
CA GLY A 184 -9.77 1.72 -23.19
C GLY A 184 -9.08 2.66 -22.21
N THR A 185 -7.82 2.98 -22.46
CA THR A 185 -7.02 3.84 -21.59
C THR A 185 -6.91 5.26 -22.18
N TYR A 186 -5.69 5.68 -22.52
CA TYR A 186 -5.39 6.94 -23.18
C TYR A 186 -5.74 6.89 -24.67
N TYR A 187 -6.34 7.98 -25.17
CA TYR A 187 -6.59 8.20 -26.60
C TYR A 187 -6.02 9.55 -27.01
N PRO A 188 -5.11 9.62 -28.00
CA PRO A 188 -4.65 10.88 -28.57
C PRO A 188 -5.81 11.70 -29.15
N PRO A 189 -5.76 13.05 -29.15
CA PRO A 189 -6.91 13.92 -29.45
C PRO A 189 -7.63 13.61 -30.77
N ASN A 190 -6.87 13.38 -31.84
CA ASN A 190 -7.43 13.06 -33.16
C ASN A 190 -8.18 11.72 -33.16
N GLN A 191 -7.61 10.70 -32.51
CA GLN A 191 -8.25 9.40 -32.37
C GLN A 191 -9.48 9.50 -31.46
N PHE A 192 -9.39 10.29 -30.39
CA PHE A 192 -10.49 10.50 -29.46
C PHE A 192 -11.68 11.19 -30.14
N GLY A 193 -11.47 12.25 -30.92
CA GLY A 193 -12.54 12.91 -31.67
C GLY A 193 -13.23 12.00 -32.69
N GLN A 194 -12.48 11.16 -33.40
CA GLN A 194 -13.03 10.15 -34.31
C GLN A 194 -13.88 9.12 -33.54
N LEU A 195 -13.36 8.64 -32.41
CA LEU A 195 -14.05 7.68 -31.56
C LEU A 195 -15.37 8.25 -31.02
N LEU A 196 -15.37 9.49 -30.50
CA LEU A 196 -16.59 10.16 -30.02
C LEU A 196 -17.67 10.23 -31.11
N SER A 197 -17.28 10.61 -32.32
CA SER A 197 -18.19 10.70 -33.48
C SER A 197 -18.77 9.33 -33.84
N GLN A 198 -17.94 8.29 -33.83
CA GLN A 198 -18.37 6.93 -34.14
C GLN A 198 -19.31 6.35 -33.07
N ILE A 199 -19.00 6.57 -31.79
CA ILE A 199 -19.86 6.12 -30.67
C ILE A 199 -21.22 6.81 -30.75
N GLN A 200 -21.25 8.11 -31.03
CA GLN A 200 -22.50 8.86 -31.22
C GLN A 200 -23.34 8.29 -32.37
N GLN A 201 -22.70 8.01 -33.51
CA GLN A 201 -23.39 7.45 -34.67
C GLN A 201 -23.97 6.07 -34.35
N VAL A 202 -23.19 5.20 -33.70
CA VAL A 202 -23.63 3.86 -33.32
C VAL A 202 -24.73 3.90 -32.25
N TRP A 203 -24.68 4.84 -31.30
CA TRP A 203 -25.75 5.05 -30.32
C TRP A 203 -27.07 5.43 -31.00
N ARG A 204 -27.03 6.34 -31.98
CA ARG A 204 -28.22 6.79 -32.71
C ARG A 204 -28.77 5.70 -33.65
N ASP A 205 -27.90 5.11 -34.46
CA ASP A 205 -28.31 4.28 -35.60
C ASP A 205 -28.47 2.79 -35.20
N LYS A 206 -27.80 2.35 -34.13
CA LYS A 206 -27.74 0.94 -33.70
C LYS A 206 -27.93 0.74 -32.20
N LYS A 207 -28.73 1.59 -31.55
CA LYS A 207 -28.97 1.55 -30.09
C LYS A 207 -29.21 0.14 -29.54
N ALA A 208 -30.06 -0.66 -30.17
CA ALA A 208 -30.36 -2.02 -29.72
C ALA A 208 -29.11 -2.92 -29.66
N SER A 209 -28.19 -2.80 -30.61
CA SER A 209 -26.92 -3.53 -30.61
C SER A 209 -25.97 -3.04 -29.51
N VAL A 210 -26.02 -1.75 -29.18
CA VAL A 210 -25.23 -1.20 -28.07
C VAL A 210 -25.74 -1.75 -26.74
N LEU A 211 -27.06 -1.79 -26.54
CA LEU A 211 -27.65 -2.33 -25.32
C LEU A 211 -27.36 -3.83 -25.13
N ASP A 212 -27.47 -4.64 -26.19
CA ASP A 212 -27.10 -6.07 -26.14
C ASP A 212 -25.62 -6.27 -25.82
N GLN A 213 -24.73 -5.45 -26.40
CA GLN A 213 -23.30 -5.48 -26.05
C GLN A 213 -23.09 -5.09 -24.58
N ALA A 214 -23.75 -4.02 -24.11
CA ALA A 214 -23.64 -3.54 -22.74
C ALA A 214 -24.11 -4.60 -21.72
N ASP A 215 -25.22 -5.29 -22.02
CA ASP A 215 -25.75 -6.37 -21.19
C ASP A 215 -24.76 -7.55 -21.10
N ARG A 216 -24.09 -7.91 -22.20
CA ARG A 216 -23.07 -8.96 -22.23
C ARG A 216 -21.84 -8.60 -21.42
N VAL A 217 -21.36 -7.36 -21.54
CA VAL A 217 -20.21 -6.90 -20.74
C VAL A 217 -20.60 -6.84 -19.26
N ALA A 218 -21.77 -6.30 -18.91
CA ALA A 218 -22.24 -6.23 -17.54
C ALA A 218 -22.37 -7.62 -16.89
N GLU A 219 -22.90 -8.61 -17.59
CA GLU A 219 -22.99 -9.99 -17.08
C GLU A 219 -21.60 -10.64 -16.95
N ALA A 220 -20.67 -10.35 -17.87
CA ALA A 220 -19.29 -10.83 -17.78
C ALA A 220 -18.55 -10.24 -16.58
N VAL A 221 -18.71 -8.93 -16.33
CA VAL A 221 -18.16 -8.25 -15.14
C VAL A 221 -18.77 -8.82 -13.87
N LYS A 222 -20.10 -8.96 -13.82
CA LYS A 222 -20.80 -9.58 -12.68
C LYS A 222 -20.31 -11.00 -12.41
N THR A 223 -20.01 -11.77 -13.45
CA THR A 223 -19.45 -13.12 -13.32
C THR A 223 -18.01 -13.08 -12.82
N ALA A 224 -17.18 -12.18 -13.33
CA ALA A 224 -15.80 -12.00 -12.89
C ALA A 224 -15.71 -11.59 -11.42
N ASN A 225 -16.59 -10.69 -10.98
CA ASN A 225 -16.67 -10.20 -9.59
C ASN A 225 -17.27 -11.23 -8.62
N ASN A 226 -17.98 -12.25 -9.13
CA ASN A 226 -18.54 -13.32 -8.32
C ASN A 226 -17.55 -14.49 -8.20
N HIS A 227 -16.52 -14.32 -7.38
CA HIS A 227 -15.66 -15.44 -6.98
C HIS A 227 -16.48 -16.44 -6.17
N LYS A 228 -16.60 -17.67 -6.70
CA LYS A 228 -17.10 -18.84 -5.97
C LYS A 228 -15.93 -19.78 -5.73
N GLY A 229 -15.33 -19.69 -4.55
CA GLY A 229 -14.38 -20.69 -4.08
C GLY A 229 -15.12 -21.85 -3.40
N THR A 230 -14.73 -23.08 -3.70
CA THR A 230 -15.07 -24.20 -2.81
C THR A 230 -14.04 -24.23 -1.70
N ALA A 231 -14.49 -24.17 -0.44
CA ALA A 231 -13.59 -24.24 0.71
C ALA A 231 -12.70 -25.49 0.61
N LYS A 232 -11.39 -25.27 0.49
CA LYS A 232 -10.37 -26.30 0.44
C LYS A 232 -9.21 -25.85 1.33
N ALA A 233 -8.58 -26.81 2.01
CA ALA A 233 -7.37 -26.54 2.75
C ALA A 233 -6.23 -26.22 1.76
N LEU A 234 -5.59 -25.06 1.93
CA LEU A 234 -4.33 -24.74 1.26
C LEU A 234 -3.18 -25.33 2.08
N ASP A 235 -2.24 -26.00 1.41
CA ASP A 235 -1.03 -26.53 2.02
C ASP A 235 0.21 -25.75 1.56
N LYS A 236 1.39 -26.17 2.05
CA LYS A 236 2.69 -25.55 1.74
C LYS A 236 3.04 -25.56 0.24
N THR A 237 2.34 -26.34 -0.59
CA THR A 237 2.62 -26.41 -2.04
C THR A 237 2.29 -25.10 -2.76
N ALA A 238 1.29 -24.34 -2.29
CA ALA A 238 0.93 -23.06 -2.89
C ALA A 238 2.03 -22.00 -2.71
N ILE A 239 2.67 -21.96 -1.53
CA ILE A 239 3.80 -21.07 -1.26
C ILE A 239 4.99 -21.45 -2.13
N ALA A 240 5.34 -22.74 -2.20
CA ALA A 240 6.42 -23.21 -3.05
C ALA A 240 6.18 -22.90 -4.54
N ALA A 241 4.93 -23.01 -5.00
CA ALA A 241 4.55 -22.64 -6.37
C ALA A 241 4.66 -21.13 -6.62
N ALA A 242 4.24 -20.28 -5.68
CA ALA A 242 4.45 -18.83 -5.76
C ALA A 242 5.94 -18.50 -5.85
N LEU A 243 6.76 -19.01 -4.91
CA LEU A 243 8.21 -18.81 -4.89
C LEU A 243 8.83 -19.20 -6.22
N LYS A 244 8.50 -20.39 -6.74
CA LYS A 244 9.01 -20.83 -8.03
C LYS A 244 8.69 -19.86 -9.16
N MET A 245 7.44 -19.38 -9.25
CA MET A 245 7.04 -18.41 -10.28
C MET A 245 7.79 -17.08 -10.15
N MET A 246 8.02 -16.61 -8.92
CA MET A 246 8.75 -15.37 -8.67
C MET A 246 10.23 -15.52 -9.06
N ILE A 247 10.88 -16.60 -8.64
CA ILE A 247 12.28 -16.89 -8.98
C ILE A 247 12.47 -17.11 -10.49
N ASP A 248 11.54 -17.81 -11.16
CA ASP A 248 11.59 -17.98 -12.62
C ASP A 248 11.47 -16.64 -13.40
N SER A 249 10.89 -15.61 -12.78
CA SER A 249 10.74 -14.26 -13.35
C SER A 249 11.79 -13.25 -12.90
N PHE A 250 12.66 -13.64 -11.96
CA PHE A 250 13.63 -12.76 -11.33
C PHE A 250 14.75 -12.38 -12.30
N ASP A 251 15.04 -11.09 -12.38
CA ASP A 251 16.16 -10.53 -13.13
C ASP A 251 17.41 -10.56 -12.24
N GLU A 252 18.27 -11.55 -12.42
CA GLU A 252 19.50 -11.73 -11.64
C GLU A 252 20.52 -10.59 -11.85
N LEU A 253 20.42 -9.82 -12.94
CA LEU A 253 21.38 -8.77 -13.28
C LEU A 253 20.96 -7.41 -12.70
N GLN A 254 19.69 -7.04 -12.87
CA GLN A 254 19.17 -5.73 -12.47
C GLN A 254 18.18 -5.79 -11.31
N GLY A 255 17.90 -6.98 -10.77
CA GLY A 255 16.86 -7.18 -9.75
C GLY A 255 15.44 -6.96 -10.27
N GLY A 256 14.42 -7.31 -9.49
CA GLY A 256 13.01 -7.19 -9.91
C GLY A 256 12.49 -8.41 -10.67
N PHE A 257 11.21 -8.35 -11.07
CA PHE A 257 10.45 -9.52 -11.54
C PHE A 257 9.73 -9.31 -12.88
N SER A 258 10.07 -8.21 -13.55
CA SER A 258 9.51 -7.80 -14.83
C SER A 258 10.55 -7.03 -15.64
N GLY A 259 10.33 -6.93 -16.95
CA GLY A 259 11.06 -5.97 -17.79
C GLY A 259 10.43 -4.58 -17.73
N ALA A 260 11.00 -3.63 -18.45
CA ALA A 260 10.53 -2.25 -18.54
C ALA A 260 9.06 -2.12 -19.01
N PRO A 261 8.23 -1.28 -18.37
CA PRO A 261 8.50 -0.55 -17.12
C PRO A 261 8.54 -1.48 -15.89
N LYS A 262 9.47 -1.25 -14.96
CA LYS A 262 9.69 -2.08 -13.76
C LYS A 262 9.02 -1.52 -12.52
N PHE A 263 8.18 -2.35 -11.91
CA PHE A 263 7.50 -2.06 -10.63
C PHE A 263 8.19 -2.80 -9.47
N PRO A 264 8.21 -2.24 -8.25
CA PRO A 264 8.88 -2.86 -7.10
C PRO A 264 8.33 -4.23 -6.67
N HIS A 265 7.05 -4.51 -6.91
CA HIS A 265 6.35 -5.73 -6.46
C HIS A 265 6.52 -5.97 -4.95
N GLU A 266 6.18 -4.99 -4.13
CA GLU A 266 6.39 -5.00 -2.69
C GLU A 266 5.78 -6.22 -1.98
N PRO A 267 4.56 -6.69 -2.29
CA PRO A 267 4.02 -7.92 -1.71
C PRO A 267 4.87 -9.17 -1.96
N TRP A 268 5.54 -9.24 -3.11
CA TRP A 268 6.45 -10.35 -3.47
C TRP A 268 7.71 -10.30 -2.62
N LEU A 269 8.32 -9.11 -2.49
CA LEU A 269 9.49 -8.89 -1.63
C LEU A 269 9.20 -9.29 -0.17
N LEU A 270 8.02 -8.96 0.35
CA LEU A 270 7.61 -9.34 1.71
C LEU A 270 7.50 -10.87 1.86
N LEU A 271 6.93 -11.59 0.89
CA LEU A 271 6.86 -13.05 0.94
C LEU A 271 8.24 -13.70 0.79
N LEU A 272 9.09 -13.21 -0.12
CA LEU A 272 10.46 -13.71 -0.30
C LEU A 272 11.27 -13.58 0.99
N LEU A 273 11.22 -12.42 1.65
CA LEU A 273 11.89 -12.19 2.93
C LEU A 273 11.32 -13.07 4.06
N GLN A 274 10.01 -13.27 4.09
CA GLN A 274 9.38 -14.18 5.06
C GLN A 274 9.86 -15.63 4.85
N GLN A 275 9.96 -16.10 3.61
CA GLN A 275 10.39 -17.47 3.31
C GLN A 275 11.90 -17.66 3.49
N ALA A 276 12.70 -16.64 3.20
CA ALA A 276 14.11 -16.60 3.54
C ALA A 276 14.32 -16.80 5.06
N GLU A 277 13.52 -16.15 5.90
CA GLU A 277 13.63 -16.31 7.37
C GLU A 277 13.02 -17.62 7.88
N ARG A 278 11.83 -18.01 7.39
CA ARG A 278 11.11 -19.17 7.92
C ARG A 278 11.72 -20.49 7.48
N SER A 279 12.14 -20.56 6.22
CA SER A 279 12.56 -21.81 5.56
C SER A 279 14.05 -21.84 5.24
N ASN A 280 14.82 -20.80 5.62
CA ASN A 280 16.21 -20.60 5.22
C ASN A 280 16.39 -20.70 3.68
N ASP A 281 15.42 -20.16 2.93
CA ASP A 281 15.44 -20.18 1.46
C ASP A 281 16.43 -19.13 0.93
N SER A 282 17.62 -19.59 0.54
CA SER A 282 18.69 -18.72 0.06
C SER A 282 18.38 -18.06 -1.28
N ALA A 283 17.62 -18.74 -2.16
CA ALA A 283 17.23 -18.17 -3.45
C ALA A 283 16.20 -17.04 -3.26
N ALA A 284 15.27 -17.22 -2.32
CA ALA A 284 14.35 -16.14 -1.95
C ALA A 284 15.08 -14.93 -1.35
N LEU A 285 16.09 -15.16 -0.50
CA LEU A 285 16.92 -14.10 0.06
C LEU A 285 17.69 -13.36 -1.03
N GLU A 286 18.37 -14.08 -1.92
CA GLU A 286 19.13 -13.52 -3.03
C GLU A 286 18.26 -12.66 -3.95
N ALA A 287 17.10 -13.17 -4.36
CA ALA A 287 16.17 -12.42 -5.19
C ALA A 287 15.70 -11.11 -4.53
N ALA A 288 15.42 -11.15 -3.22
CA ALA A 288 15.06 -9.95 -2.46
C ALA A 288 16.24 -8.96 -2.35
N GLU A 289 17.43 -9.42 -1.98
CA GLU A 289 18.61 -8.55 -1.78
C GLU A 289 19.06 -7.87 -3.06
N VAL A 290 19.15 -8.61 -4.18
CA VAL A 290 19.54 -8.02 -5.48
C VAL A 290 18.52 -6.98 -5.93
N THR A 291 17.22 -7.25 -5.74
CA THR A 291 16.15 -6.30 -6.09
C THR A 291 16.21 -5.04 -5.24
N LEU A 292 16.34 -5.18 -3.92
CA LEU A 292 16.46 -4.05 -3.00
C LEU A 292 17.75 -3.26 -3.25
N ASP A 293 18.87 -3.92 -3.51
CA ASP A 293 20.15 -3.27 -3.79
C ASP A 293 20.11 -2.49 -5.11
N ALA A 294 19.46 -3.02 -6.14
CA ALA A 294 19.29 -2.34 -7.42
C ALA A 294 18.39 -1.10 -7.29
N MET A 295 17.25 -1.22 -6.61
CA MET A 295 16.35 -0.09 -6.39
C MET A 295 16.99 1.02 -5.54
N ALA A 296 17.71 0.67 -4.47
CA ALA A 296 18.35 1.65 -3.58
C ALA A 296 19.48 2.45 -4.28
N ARG A 297 20.14 1.83 -5.27
CA ARG A 297 21.18 2.49 -6.08
C ARG A 297 20.60 3.25 -7.27
N GLY A 298 19.45 2.83 -7.80
CA GLY A 298 18.79 3.44 -8.94
C GLY A 298 18.26 4.84 -8.68
N GLY A 299 17.80 5.49 -9.76
CA GLY A 299 17.09 6.77 -9.69
C GLY A 299 15.65 6.65 -9.19
N VAL A 300 15.10 5.42 -9.11
CA VAL A 300 13.82 5.16 -8.42
C VAL A 300 13.87 5.49 -6.93
N TYR A 301 15.05 5.47 -6.32
CA TYR A 301 15.28 5.97 -4.97
C TYR A 301 15.85 7.39 -5.03
N ASP A 302 15.18 8.35 -4.40
CA ASP A 302 15.65 9.74 -4.38
C ASP A 302 16.89 9.86 -3.48
N GLN A 303 18.06 9.87 -4.12
CA GLN A 303 19.36 9.89 -3.45
C GLN A 303 19.55 11.11 -2.51
N VAL A 304 18.84 12.22 -2.75
CA VAL A 304 18.99 13.48 -2.00
C VAL A 304 17.95 13.59 -0.88
N GLY A 305 16.69 13.29 -1.20
CA GLY A 305 15.56 13.45 -0.30
C GLY A 305 15.21 12.21 0.53
N GLY A 306 15.61 11.03 0.06
CA GLY A 306 15.03 9.77 0.49
C GLY A 306 13.64 9.52 -0.10
N GLY A 307 13.12 8.34 0.19
CA GLY A 307 11.86 7.87 -0.36
C GLY A 307 11.96 7.42 -1.82
N PHE A 308 10.93 6.69 -2.25
CA PHE A 308 10.88 6.02 -3.55
C PHE A 308 9.88 6.67 -4.48
N HIS A 309 10.27 6.80 -5.73
CA HIS A 309 9.37 7.01 -6.85
C HIS A 309 8.58 5.71 -7.14
N ARG A 310 7.44 5.84 -7.81
CA ARG A 310 6.47 4.74 -7.92
C ARG A 310 6.99 3.53 -8.70
N TYR A 311 7.69 3.76 -9.81
CA TYR A 311 8.25 2.71 -10.67
C TYR A 311 9.31 3.28 -11.62
N SER A 312 10.07 2.40 -12.28
CA SER A 312 11.05 2.79 -13.32
C SER A 312 10.52 2.53 -14.73
N THR A 313 10.82 3.43 -15.65
CA THR A 313 10.51 3.28 -17.08
C THR A 313 11.49 2.37 -17.81
N ASP A 314 12.66 2.15 -17.25
CA ASP A 314 13.74 1.33 -17.80
C ASP A 314 13.96 0.02 -17.01
N ASN A 315 14.97 -0.75 -17.41
CA ASN A 315 15.28 -2.03 -16.74
C ASN A 315 16.23 -1.86 -15.55
N GLU A 316 17.00 -0.78 -15.53
CA GLU A 316 18.12 -0.50 -14.64
C GLU A 316 17.70 0.20 -13.34
N TRP A 317 16.41 0.51 -13.19
CA TRP A 317 15.87 1.33 -12.10
C TRP A 317 16.38 2.78 -12.11
N LEU A 318 16.89 3.28 -13.25
CA LEU A 318 17.53 4.58 -13.36
C LEU A 318 16.51 5.69 -13.65
N VAL A 319 15.60 5.52 -14.60
CA VAL A 319 14.65 6.56 -15.01
C VAL A 319 13.28 6.34 -14.34
N PRO A 320 12.97 7.02 -13.22
CA PRO A 320 11.69 6.86 -12.54
C PRO A 320 10.56 7.54 -13.33
N HIS A 321 9.33 7.08 -13.08
CA HIS A 321 8.22 8.02 -13.05
C HIS A 321 8.22 8.73 -11.71
N PHE A 322 8.45 10.05 -11.71
CA PHE A 322 8.87 10.83 -10.53
C PHE A 322 7.79 10.99 -9.44
N GLU A 323 6.59 10.47 -9.67
CA GLU A 323 5.53 10.36 -8.67
C GLU A 323 6.01 9.58 -7.43
N LYS A 324 5.66 10.07 -6.23
CA LYS A 324 5.88 9.33 -4.97
C LYS A 324 4.56 9.11 -4.25
N MET A 325 4.21 7.84 -4.03
CA MET A 325 2.98 7.46 -3.34
C MET A 325 3.27 7.03 -1.90
N LEU A 326 2.37 7.37 -0.97
CA LEU A 326 2.50 6.99 0.44
C LEU A 326 2.57 5.47 0.62
N TYR A 327 1.80 4.72 -0.16
CA TYR A 327 1.78 3.27 -0.07
C TYR A 327 3.11 2.62 -0.51
N ASN A 328 3.81 3.18 -1.51
CA ASN A 328 5.14 2.70 -1.88
C ASN A 328 6.12 2.94 -0.73
N GLN A 329 6.07 4.12 -0.09
CA GLN A 329 6.92 4.42 1.06
C GLN A 329 6.69 3.42 2.18
N ALA A 330 5.41 3.15 2.51
CA ALA A 330 5.05 2.24 3.58
C ALA A 330 5.53 0.80 3.32
N HIS A 331 5.27 0.25 2.14
CA HIS A 331 5.60 -1.15 1.86
C HIS A 331 7.10 -1.37 1.58
N LEU A 332 7.76 -0.45 0.88
CA LEU A 332 9.22 -0.54 0.70
C LEU A 332 9.95 -0.37 2.02
N THR A 333 9.52 0.57 2.89
CA THR A 333 10.08 0.66 4.26
C THR A 333 10.01 -0.68 4.98
N ARG A 334 8.89 -1.40 4.89
CA ARG A 334 8.75 -2.73 5.51
C ARG A 334 9.67 -3.77 4.88
N ALA A 335 9.79 -3.79 3.55
CA ALA A 335 10.69 -4.72 2.86
C ALA A 335 12.15 -4.49 3.25
N TYR A 336 12.64 -3.23 3.21
CA TYR A 336 14.00 -2.90 3.64
C TYR A 336 14.21 -3.15 5.13
N LEU A 337 13.21 -2.88 5.98
CA LEU A 337 13.30 -3.15 7.42
C LEU A 337 13.43 -4.64 7.72
N TYR A 338 12.68 -5.49 7.00
CA TYR A 338 12.79 -6.94 7.12
C TYR A 338 14.12 -7.47 6.55
N ALA A 339 14.58 -6.92 5.43
CA ALA A 339 15.90 -7.25 4.89
C ALA A 339 17.02 -6.89 5.87
N TRP A 340 16.97 -5.70 6.48
CA TRP A 340 17.89 -5.31 7.56
C TRP A 340 17.79 -6.27 8.75
N ARG A 341 16.57 -6.58 9.21
CA ARG A 341 16.36 -7.49 10.35
C ARG A 341 16.99 -8.86 10.10
N LEU A 342 16.85 -9.39 8.89
CA LEU A 342 17.31 -10.72 8.53
C LEU A 342 18.84 -10.78 8.32
N THR A 343 19.41 -9.74 7.70
CA THR A 343 20.80 -9.74 7.21
C THR A 343 21.77 -8.95 8.09
N GLY A 344 21.27 -7.94 8.81
CA GLY A 344 22.06 -6.95 9.54
C GLY A 344 22.84 -5.97 8.67
N LYS A 345 22.58 -5.91 7.35
CA LYS A 345 23.27 -4.99 6.43
C LYS A 345 22.79 -3.55 6.65
N GLU A 346 23.65 -2.67 7.15
CA GLU A 346 23.29 -1.30 7.53
C GLU A 346 22.76 -0.44 6.38
N LYS A 347 23.13 -0.74 5.12
CA LYS A 347 22.57 -0.07 3.94
C LYS A 347 21.04 -0.13 3.88
N TYR A 348 20.42 -1.24 4.33
CA TYR A 348 18.97 -1.37 4.37
C TYR A 348 18.34 -0.51 5.47
N ARG A 349 18.96 -0.45 6.66
CA ARG A 349 18.53 0.46 7.73
C ARG A 349 18.65 1.92 7.34
N ARG A 350 19.70 2.28 6.58
CA ARG A 350 19.87 3.62 6.02
C ARG A 350 18.69 4.00 5.10
N VAL A 351 18.30 3.11 4.19
CA VAL A 351 17.15 3.33 3.30
C VAL A 351 15.84 3.47 4.07
N VAL A 352 15.60 2.63 5.09
CA VAL A 352 14.44 2.74 6.00
C VAL A 352 14.40 4.12 6.66
N THR A 353 15.52 4.53 7.26
CA THR A 353 15.61 5.80 8.00
C THR A 353 15.36 6.98 7.08
N GLN A 354 16.02 7.03 5.93
CA GLN A 354 15.86 8.10 4.94
C GLN A 354 14.46 8.16 4.34
N THR A 355 13.80 7.01 4.13
CA THR A 355 12.42 6.95 3.65
C THR A 355 11.43 7.46 4.70
N LEU A 356 11.58 7.05 5.96
CA LEU A 356 10.73 7.54 7.06
C LEU A 356 10.96 9.03 7.36
N ASP A 357 12.20 9.50 7.27
CA ASP A 357 12.55 10.91 7.45
C ASP A 357 12.01 11.77 6.30
N TYR A 358 11.95 11.24 5.08
CA TYR A 358 11.22 11.85 3.96
C TYR A 358 9.72 11.98 4.28
N VAL A 359 9.07 10.90 4.72
CA VAL A 359 7.64 10.92 5.06
C VAL A 359 7.34 11.92 6.18
N MET A 360 8.16 11.94 7.25
CA MET A 360 8.00 12.91 8.36
C MET A 360 8.16 14.36 7.89
N ARG A 361 9.07 14.62 6.94
CA ARG A 361 9.39 15.98 6.48
C ARG A 361 8.39 16.50 5.45
N GLU A 362 8.00 15.67 4.48
CA GLU A 362 7.32 16.13 3.26
C GLU A 362 5.87 15.62 3.14
N MET A 363 5.56 14.46 3.74
CA MET A 363 4.26 13.81 3.63
C MET A 363 3.44 13.84 4.93
N THR A 364 3.92 14.46 6.00
CA THR A 364 3.18 14.52 7.28
C THR A 364 2.43 15.84 7.40
N SER A 365 1.13 15.77 7.70
CA SER A 365 0.31 16.94 7.94
C SER A 365 0.60 17.54 9.32
N PRO A 366 0.33 18.85 9.53
CA PRO A 366 0.45 19.47 10.85
C PRO A 366 -0.43 18.80 11.93
N ASN A 367 -1.47 18.08 11.52
CA ASN A 367 -2.37 17.36 12.43
C ASN A 367 -1.89 15.94 12.76
N GLY A 368 -0.80 15.49 12.12
CA GLY A 368 -0.13 14.21 12.38
C GLY A 368 -0.54 13.05 11.47
N GLY A 369 -1.50 13.23 10.56
CA GLY A 369 -1.77 12.26 9.50
C GLY A 369 -0.77 12.37 8.34
N PHE A 370 -0.89 11.48 7.36
CA PHE A 370 0.00 11.40 6.21
C PHE A 370 -0.75 11.67 4.90
N TYR A 371 -0.20 12.59 4.10
CA TYR A 371 -0.65 12.94 2.76
C TYR A 371 -0.47 11.78 1.77
N SER A 372 -1.27 11.74 0.72
CA SER A 372 -1.42 10.56 -0.13
C SER A 372 -0.29 10.41 -1.14
N ALA A 373 0.13 11.50 -1.77
CA ALA A 373 1.11 11.45 -2.85
C ALA A 373 1.78 12.81 -3.16
N THR A 374 2.85 12.77 -3.95
CA THR A 374 3.42 13.93 -4.67
C THR A 374 3.49 13.64 -6.16
N ASP A 375 3.15 14.64 -6.96
CA ASP A 375 3.10 14.59 -8.43
C ASP A 375 4.46 14.28 -9.06
N ALA A 376 4.44 13.77 -10.29
CA ALA A 376 5.64 13.57 -11.10
C ALA A 376 6.12 14.88 -11.75
N ASP A 377 5.18 15.77 -12.06
CA ASP A 377 5.44 17.02 -12.79
C ASP A 377 5.73 18.19 -11.82
N SER A 378 6.68 19.04 -12.21
CA SER A 378 6.94 20.34 -11.60
C SER A 378 7.33 21.33 -12.69
N GLU A 379 6.86 22.58 -12.61
CA GLU A 379 7.04 23.57 -13.70
C GLU A 379 6.43 23.11 -15.06
N GLY A 380 5.53 22.11 -15.04
CA GLY A 380 4.95 21.51 -16.25
C GLY A 380 5.85 20.51 -16.98
N GLU A 381 6.97 20.11 -16.37
CA GLU A 381 7.90 19.08 -16.86
C GLU A 381 8.05 17.94 -15.83
N GLU A 382 8.10 16.69 -16.30
CA GLU A 382 8.28 15.52 -15.43
C GLU A 382 9.69 15.53 -14.81
N GLY A 383 9.78 15.43 -13.49
CA GLY A 383 11.06 15.26 -12.79
C GLY A 383 11.94 16.51 -12.63
N ALA A 384 11.51 17.69 -13.11
CA ALA A 384 12.30 18.93 -13.08
C ALA A 384 12.85 19.30 -11.68
N PHE A 385 12.08 19.00 -10.64
CA PHE A 385 12.48 19.20 -9.24
C PHE A 385 13.69 18.33 -8.83
N PHE A 386 13.82 17.12 -9.38
CA PHE A 386 14.74 16.08 -8.90
C PHE A 386 16.09 16.02 -9.64
N ILE A 387 16.15 16.54 -10.86
CA ILE A 387 17.31 16.40 -11.76
C ILE A 387 18.34 17.54 -11.61
N TRP A 388 19.61 17.27 -11.93
CA TRP A 388 20.75 18.16 -11.68
C TRP A 388 21.69 18.32 -12.88
N THR A 389 22.32 19.49 -12.98
CA THR A 389 23.46 19.71 -13.88
C THR A 389 24.78 19.74 -13.08
N PRO A 390 25.94 19.42 -13.70
CA PRO A 390 27.24 19.57 -13.05
C PRO A 390 27.47 20.97 -12.47
N ALA A 391 27.03 22.01 -13.17
CA ALA A 391 27.13 23.40 -12.71
C ALA A 391 26.35 23.62 -11.41
N GLN A 392 25.11 23.14 -11.32
CA GLN A 392 24.30 23.26 -10.09
C GLN A 392 24.95 22.56 -8.90
N ILE A 393 25.62 21.42 -9.12
CA ILE A 393 26.35 20.70 -8.06
C ILE A 393 27.57 21.49 -7.59
N ARG A 394 28.36 22.04 -8.53
CA ARG A 394 29.54 22.86 -8.22
C ARG A 394 29.21 24.18 -7.55
N ASP A 395 28.07 24.78 -7.90
CA ASP A 395 27.60 26.01 -7.27
C ASP A 395 27.07 25.77 -5.84
N ALA A 396 26.53 24.58 -5.58
CA ALA A 396 25.94 24.22 -4.28
C ALA A 396 26.97 23.76 -3.24
N LEU A 397 28.02 23.07 -3.66
CA LEU A 397 28.94 22.35 -2.77
C LEU A 397 30.35 22.95 -2.76
N ALA A 398 31.10 22.70 -1.69
CA ALA A 398 32.53 22.98 -1.67
C ALA A 398 33.25 22.15 -2.76
N PRO A 399 34.37 22.62 -3.34
CA PRO A 399 34.98 21.96 -4.50
C PRO A 399 35.23 20.47 -4.34
N GLU A 400 35.76 20.02 -3.20
CA GLU A 400 36.03 18.60 -2.94
C GLU A 400 34.74 17.76 -2.80
N ASP A 401 33.68 18.35 -2.24
CA ASP A 401 32.38 17.69 -2.10
C ASP A 401 31.64 17.64 -3.44
N ALA A 402 31.79 18.68 -4.26
CA ALA A 402 31.27 18.70 -5.62
C ALA A 402 31.94 17.62 -6.49
N ASP A 403 33.27 17.51 -6.42
CA ASP A 403 34.01 16.49 -7.17
C ASP A 403 33.63 15.07 -6.72
N LEU A 404 33.50 14.84 -5.41
CA LEU A 404 32.99 13.56 -4.87
C LEU A 404 31.57 13.27 -5.35
N ALA A 405 30.65 14.24 -5.27
CA ALA A 405 29.26 14.05 -5.69
C ALA A 405 29.14 13.78 -7.20
N ILE A 406 29.92 14.47 -8.02
CA ILE A 406 29.93 14.29 -9.48
C ILE A 406 30.41 12.88 -9.84
N ASP A 407 31.47 12.40 -9.19
CA ASP A 407 32.02 11.07 -9.42
C ASP A 407 31.06 9.98 -8.89
N LEU A 408 30.68 10.05 -7.61
CA LEU A 408 29.83 9.06 -6.94
C LEU A 408 28.47 8.90 -7.64
N TYR A 409 27.82 10.02 -7.99
CA TYR A 409 26.52 10.00 -8.66
C TYR A 409 26.60 9.94 -10.19
N SER A 410 27.82 9.81 -10.73
CA SER A 410 28.07 9.66 -12.17
C SER A 410 27.43 10.77 -13.01
N ILE A 411 27.59 12.00 -12.55
CA ILE A 411 27.00 13.20 -13.15
C ILE A 411 27.82 13.61 -14.37
N THR A 412 27.17 13.73 -15.52
CA THR A 412 27.82 14.09 -16.79
C THR A 412 27.26 15.39 -17.37
N ASP A 413 28.03 16.05 -18.24
CA ASP A 413 27.58 17.25 -18.97
C ASP A 413 26.44 16.95 -19.96
N SER A 414 26.37 15.71 -20.49
CA SER A 414 25.29 15.29 -21.39
C SER A 414 24.00 14.93 -20.67
N GLY A 415 24.07 14.65 -19.37
CA GLY A 415 22.95 14.11 -18.61
C GLY A 415 22.66 12.63 -18.90
N ASN A 416 21.76 12.06 -18.10
CA ASN A 416 21.15 10.74 -18.32
C ASN A 416 19.63 10.82 -18.52
N PHE A 417 19.03 12.02 -18.41
CA PHE A 417 17.63 12.30 -18.64
C PHE A 417 17.44 13.74 -19.13
N GLU A 418 16.94 13.92 -20.35
CA GLU A 418 16.62 15.24 -20.94
C GLU A 418 17.73 16.31 -20.80
N GLY A 419 18.99 15.91 -20.95
CA GLY A 419 20.14 16.82 -20.82
C GLY A 419 20.55 17.17 -19.38
N LYS A 420 19.90 16.57 -18.38
CA LYS A 420 20.21 16.69 -16.95
C LYS A 420 20.44 15.30 -16.34
N ASN A 421 20.81 15.24 -15.07
CA ASN A 421 21.18 14.01 -14.38
C ASN A 421 20.18 13.67 -13.28
N ILE A 422 19.62 12.48 -13.36
CA ILE A 422 19.06 11.73 -12.24
C ILE A 422 20.23 11.17 -11.45
N LEU A 423 20.29 11.47 -10.15
CA LEU A 423 21.34 10.96 -9.28
C LEU A 423 21.09 9.48 -8.99
N HIS A 424 22.11 8.66 -9.18
CA HIS A 424 22.09 7.21 -8.94
C HIS A 424 23.51 6.76 -8.57
N LEU A 425 23.66 5.59 -7.98
CA LEU A 425 24.95 5.01 -7.61
C LEU A 425 25.36 3.91 -8.59
N GLN A 426 26.52 4.05 -9.23
CA GLN A 426 27.05 3.02 -10.14
C GLN A 426 27.41 1.72 -9.40
N SER A 427 27.96 1.83 -8.19
CA SER A 427 28.30 0.73 -7.29
C SER A 427 27.75 1.02 -5.89
N ASP A 428 27.69 0.01 -5.02
CA ASP A 428 27.36 0.25 -3.62
C ASP A 428 28.48 1.06 -2.92
N LEU A 429 28.12 1.69 -1.81
CA LEU A 429 29.03 2.60 -1.09
C LEU A 429 30.24 1.86 -0.51
N GLU A 430 30.05 0.59 -0.14
CA GLU A 430 31.10 -0.30 0.32
C GLU A 430 32.17 -0.49 -0.77
N SER A 431 31.75 -0.86 -1.97
CA SER A 431 32.63 -1.05 -3.14
C SER A 431 33.29 0.26 -3.55
N TYR A 432 32.53 1.36 -3.62
CA TYR A 432 33.08 2.68 -3.94
C TYR A 432 34.15 3.11 -2.91
N ALA A 433 33.90 2.88 -1.62
CA ALA A 433 34.86 3.18 -0.55
C ALA A 433 36.12 2.32 -0.68
N GLU A 434 35.99 1.03 -0.97
CA GLU A 434 37.13 0.12 -1.17
C GLU A 434 37.99 0.54 -2.37
N GLU A 435 37.37 0.77 -3.52
CA GLU A 435 38.04 1.18 -4.77
C GLU A 435 38.80 2.50 -4.59
N ASN A 436 38.20 3.46 -3.89
CA ASN A 436 38.77 4.78 -3.63
C ASN A 436 39.61 4.87 -2.34
N LYS A 437 39.76 3.76 -1.61
CA LYS A 437 40.50 3.67 -0.34
C LYS A 437 40.02 4.68 0.71
N LEU A 438 38.71 4.85 0.80
CA LEU A 438 38.03 5.70 1.77
C LEU A 438 37.54 4.87 2.96
N ASP A 439 37.48 5.50 4.13
CA ASP A 439 36.75 4.92 5.26
C ASP A 439 35.24 5.03 4.99
N LEU A 440 34.54 3.89 5.04
CA LEU A 440 33.11 3.83 4.71
C LEU A 440 32.26 4.72 5.61
N THR A 441 32.55 4.76 6.92
CA THR A 441 31.80 5.59 7.87
C THR A 441 32.03 7.08 7.59
N ALA A 442 33.26 7.49 7.31
CA ALA A 442 33.59 8.86 6.90
C ALA A 442 32.92 9.23 5.57
N LEU A 443 32.91 8.33 4.60
CA LEU A 443 32.22 8.53 3.32
C LEU A 443 30.70 8.72 3.52
N GLN A 444 30.06 7.87 4.32
CA GLN A 444 28.63 7.98 4.61
C GLN A 444 28.28 9.31 5.27
N MET A 445 29.04 9.74 6.28
CA MET A 445 28.84 11.05 6.92
C MET A 445 29.01 12.21 5.93
N ARG A 446 29.97 12.09 5.01
CA ARG A 446 30.22 13.10 3.97
C ARG A 446 29.09 13.15 2.95
N ILE A 447 28.56 12.01 2.52
CA ILE A 447 27.39 11.93 1.64
C ILE A 447 26.15 12.51 2.33
N ASP A 448 25.93 12.24 3.62
CA ASP A 448 24.81 12.82 4.37
C ASP A 448 24.89 14.36 4.43
N HIS A 449 26.11 14.90 4.56
CA HIS A 449 26.34 16.33 4.46
C HIS A 449 26.00 16.86 3.07
N ILE A 450 26.56 16.26 2.02
CA ILE A 450 26.30 16.61 0.62
C ILE A 450 24.81 16.63 0.33
N ASN A 451 24.10 15.54 0.66
CA ASN A 451 22.67 15.41 0.37
C ASN A 451 21.83 16.40 1.18
N THR A 452 22.26 16.77 2.39
CA THR A 452 21.62 17.86 3.14
C THR A 452 21.78 19.22 2.47
N VAL A 453 22.96 19.52 1.92
CA VAL A 453 23.19 20.77 1.17
C VAL A 453 22.39 20.77 -0.14
N LEU A 454 22.45 19.69 -0.90
CA LEU A 454 21.69 19.56 -2.15
C LEU A 454 20.19 19.65 -1.91
N ARG A 455 19.66 19.01 -0.86
CA ARG A 455 18.25 19.12 -0.48
C ARG A 455 17.85 20.56 -0.19
N LYS A 456 18.67 21.30 0.58
CA LYS A 456 18.41 22.72 0.87
C LYS A 456 18.39 23.59 -0.39
N VAL A 457 19.25 23.31 -1.37
CA VAL A 457 19.20 23.99 -2.68
C VAL A 457 17.94 23.61 -3.45
N ARG A 458 17.56 22.32 -3.43
CA ARG A 458 16.36 21.80 -4.08
C ARG A 458 15.07 22.38 -3.50
N GLU A 459 15.02 22.65 -2.19
CA GLU A 459 13.87 23.28 -1.51
C GLU A 459 13.50 24.65 -2.08
N GLY A 460 14.43 25.35 -2.75
CA GLY A 460 14.18 26.64 -3.41
C GLY A 460 13.62 26.54 -4.84
N ARG A 461 13.41 25.33 -5.37
CA ARG A 461 12.77 25.09 -6.68
C ARG A 461 11.24 25.07 -6.53
N GLU A 462 10.50 25.18 -7.63
CA GLU A 462 9.08 24.87 -7.62
C GLU A 462 8.90 23.40 -7.23
N HIS A 463 8.01 23.11 -6.28
CA HIS A 463 7.76 21.76 -5.81
C HIS A 463 6.73 21.07 -6.69
N PRO A 464 6.82 19.75 -6.91
CA PRO A 464 5.71 18.99 -7.45
C PRO A 464 4.47 19.19 -6.59
N LEU A 465 3.28 19.18 -7.22
CA LEU A 465 2.03 19.31 -6.50
C LEU A 465 1.90 18.15 -5.50
N ARG A 466 1.56 18.46 -4.25
CA ARG A 466 1.25 17.44 -3.24
C ARG A 466 -0.24 17.19 -3.21
N ASP A 467 -0.62 15.92 -3.18
CA ASP A 467 -1.99 15.52 -2.88
C ASP A 467 -2.14 15.39 -1.36
N ASP A 468 -2.78 16.41 -0.78
CA ASP A 468 -2.93 16.57 0.66
C ASP A 468 -4.07 15.71 1.25
N LYS A 469 -4.66 14.80 0.47
CA LYS A 469 -5.64 13.84 1.01
C LYS A 469 -4.99 12.90 2.02
N GLU A 470 -5.61 12.75 3.18
CA GLU A 470 -5.25 11.74 4.16
C GLU A 470 -6.21 10.55 4.02
N VAL A 471 -5.79 9.56 3.21
CA VAL A 471 -6.58 8.35 2.92
C VAL A 471 -6.42 7.33 4.07
N THR A 472 -7.52 6.85 4.63
CA THR A 472 -7.54 5.94 5.80
C THR A 472 -6.70 4.68 5.57
N ALA A 473 -6.88 3.97 4.45
CA ALA A 473 -6.09 2.79 4.14
C ALA A 473 -4.58 3.08 4.06
N TRP A 474 -4.18 4.16 3.38
CA TRP A 474 -2.76 4.47 3.14
C TRP A 474 -2.09 4.98 4.41
N ASN A 475 -2.81 5.71 5.25
CA ASN A 475 -2.37 6.04 6.60
C ASN A 475 -2.22 4.77 7.45
N GLY A 476 -3.13 3.80 7.35
CA GLY A 476 -2.98 2.49 8.01
C GLY A 476 -1.69 1.76 7.61
N MET A 477 -1.33 1.77 6.31
CA MET A 477 -0.07 1.21 5.82
C MET A 477 1.13 1.94 6.44
N MET A 478 1.12 3.28 6.43
CA MET A 478 2.24 4.08 6.92
C MET A 478 2.41 4.01 8.44
N ILE A 479 1.30 4.03 9.21
CA ILE A 479 1.30 3.79 10.66
C ILE A 479 1.93 2.43 10.96
N THR A 480 1.58 1.40 10.18
CA THR A 480 2.18 0.07 10.33
C THR A 480 3.69 0.12 10.11
N ALA A 481 4.16 0.77 9.03
CA ALA A 481 5.59 0.91 8.76
C ALA A 481 6.34 1.65 9.89
N PHE A 482 5.81 2.79 10.38
CA PHE A 482 6.40 3.51 11.50
C PHE A 482 6.38 2.70 12.80
N ALA A 483 5.28 1.98 13.10
CA ALA A 483 5.19 1.18 14.31
C ALA A 483 6.20 0.02 14.31
N GLN A 484 6.38 -0.65 13.17
CA GLN A 484 7.39 -1.70 13.01
C GLN A 484 8.82 -1.16 13.09
N ALA A 485 9.09 -0.03 12.43
CA ALA A 485 10.40 0.61 12.48
C ALA A 485 10.72 1.13 13.89
N ALA A 486 9.76 1.74 14.58
CA ALA A 486 9.92 2.19 15.96
C ALA A 486 10.29 1.04 16.90
N ASP A 487 9.67 -0.12 16.71
CA ASP A 487 9.95 -1.31 17.50
C ASP A 487 11.35 -1.88 17.23
N LEU A 488 11.68 -2.10 15.96
CA LEU A 488 12.94 -2.75 15.57
C LEU A 488 14.16 -1.84 15.65
N LEU A 489 14.00 -0.53 15.43
CA LEU A 489 15.07 0.48 15.51
C LEU A 489 15.13 1.18 16.87
N ALA A 490 14.22 0.88 17.79
CA ALA A 490 14.08 1.57 19.08
C ALA A 490 13.96 3.11 18.94
N ALA A 491 13.26 3.58 17.89
CA ALA A 491 13.14 5.00 17.55
C ALA A 491 11.86 5.64 18.11
N ASP A 492 12.00 6.42 19.18
CA ASP A 492 10.87 7.10 19.86
C ASP A 492 10.17 8.15 18.97
N THR A 493 10.91 8.78 18.05
CA THR A 493 10.35 9.69 17.05
C THR A 493 9.34 8.98 16.13
N TYR A 494 9.70 7.80 15.63
CA TYR A 494 8.83 6.97 14.79
C TYR A 494 7.62 6.43 15.56
N ARG A 495 7.82 6.07 16.84
CA ARG A 495 6.71 5.71 17.73
C ARG A 495 5.70 6.85 17.84
N LYS A 496 6.16 8.07 18.13
CA LYS A 496 5.28 9.24 18.27
C LYS A 496 4.52 9.55 16.99
N ALA A 497 5.19 9.47 15.84
CA ALA A 497 4.55 9.66 14.54
C ALA A 497 3.42 8.62 14.32
N ALA A 498 3.69 7.33 14.60
CA ALA A 498 2.68 6.28 14.49
C ALA A 498 1.48 6.49 15.42
N GLU A 499 1.72 6.83 16.69
CA GLU A 499 0.65 7.07 17.68
C GLU A 499 -0.18 8.32 17.32
N GLN A 500 0.46 9.40 16.86
CA GLN A 500 -0.20 10.63 16.44
C GLN A 500 -1.10 10.38 15.21
N ALA A 501 -0.57 9.74 14.17
CA ALA A 501 -1.35 9.39 12.99
C ALA A 501 -2.52 8.44 13.33
N GLY A 502 -2.29 7.46 14.21
CA GLY A 502 -3.34 6.55 14.68
C GLY A 502 -4.46 7.26 15.45
N GLU A 503 -4.13 8.24 16.30
CA GLU A 503 -5.15 9.07 16.97
C GLU A 503 -5.84 10.02 15.99
N PHE A 504 -5.10 10.61 15.05
CA PHE A 504 -5.67 11.50 14.03
C PHE A 504 -6.74 10.79 13.20
N ILE A 505 -6.42 9.64 12.60
CA ILE A 505 -7.37 8.86 11.81
C ILE A 505 -8.56 8.40 12.66
N TRP A 506 -8.31 8.01 13.91
CA TRP A 506 -9.39 7.63 14.83
C TRP A 506 -10.34 8.78 15.18
N GLN A 507 -9.85 10.03 15.21
CA GLN A 507 -10.64 11.20 15.57
C GLN A 507 -11.35 11.82 14.37
N GLN A 508 -10.66 11.99 13.24
CA GLN A 508 -11.18 12.68 12.07
C GLN A 508 -11.94 11.73 11.14
N ASN A 509 -11.38 10.55 10.87
CA ASN A 509 -11.95 9.63 9.89
C ASN A 509 -12.92 8.62 10.51
N ARG A 510 -13.18 8.67 11.82
CA ARG A 510 -14.25 7.89 12.45
C ARG A 510 -15.57 8.67 12.45
N LYS A 511 -16.42 8.35 11.47
CA LYS A 511 -17.77 8.93 11.34
C LYS A 511 -18.68 8.60 12.52
N ALA A 512 -18.66 7.36 12.97
CA ALA A 512 -19.42 6.84 14.12
C ALA A 512 -18.82 5.50 14.56
N ALA A 513 -19.39 4.87 15.60
CA ALA A 513 -18.98 3.53 16.00
C ALA A 513 -19.04 2.54 14.81
N GLY A 514 -17.90 1.96 14.47
CA GLY A 514 -17.74 1.05 13.32
C GLY A 514 -18.09 1.65 11.95
N LYS A 515 -18.05 2.99 11.78
CA LYS A 515 -18.20 3.68 10.48
C LYS A 515 -17.02 4.61 10.25
N LEU A 516 -16.39 4.47 9.10
CA LEU A 516 -15.22 5.27 8.70
C LEU A 516 -15.53 6.16 7.49
N TRP A 517 -14.83 7.28 7.43
CA TRP A 517 -14.58 8.06 6.23
C TRP A 517 -13.28 7.58 5.59
N ARG A 518 -13.22 7.67 4.25
CA ARG A 518 -12.03 7.31 3.49
C ARG A 518 -11.03 8.45 3.43
N VAL A 519 -11.52 9.64 3.13
CA VAL A 519 -10.71 10.81 2.81
C VAL A 519 -10.86 11.84 3.91
N HIS A 520 -9.76 12.48 4.27
CA HIS A 520 -9.76 13.77 4.95
C HIS A 520 -8.97 14.76 4.12
N LEU A 521 -9.53 15.95 3.91
CA LEU A 521 -8.90 17.04 3.18
C LEU A 521 -9.42 18.37 3.76
N ASP A 522 -8.53 19.34 3.95
CA ASP A 522 -8.87 20.70 4.40
C ASP A 522 -9.78 20.75 5.64
N GLY A 523 -9.55 19.85 6.60
CA GLY A 523 -10.31 19.78 7.85
C GLY A 523 -11.67 19.09 7.73
N GLN A 524 -12.00 18.50 6.58
CA GLN A 524 -13.26 17.81 6.33
C GLN A 524 -12.99 16.35 5.96
N SER A 525 -13.71 15.44 6.62
CA SER A 525 -13.72 14.02 6.24
C SER A 525 -14.94 13.70 5.38
N SER A 526 -14.71 12.97 4.31
CA SER A 526 -15.70 12.65 3.29
C SER A 526 -15.46 11.27 2.69
N VAL A 527 -16.38 10.88 1.79
CA VAL A 527 -16.39 9.59 1.09
C VAL A 527 -16.49 8.38 2.01
N ALA A 528 -17.55 7.59 1.88
CA ALA A 528 -17.70 6.39 2.71
C ALA A 528 -16.51 5.45 2.53
N ALA A 529 -15.94 4.97 3.64
CA ALA A 529 -14.81 4.05 3.62
C ALA A 529 -15.11 2.75 2.88
N ALA A 530 -14.15 2.30 2.08
CA ALA A 530 -14.14 1.00 1.44
C ALA A 530 -13.64 -0.08 2.43
N GLN A 531 -13.83 -1.35 2.09
CA GLN A 531 -13.41 -2.47 2.95
C GLN A 531 -11.91 -2.42 3.30
N GLU A 532 -11.06 -2.02 2.36
CA GLU A 532 -9.61 -1.92 2.58
C GLU A 532 -9.25 -0.92 3.68
N ASP A 533 -10.01 0.17 3.85
CA ASP A 533 -9.78 1.16 4.89
C ASP A 533 -9.93 0.54 6.28
N TYR A 534 -10.92 -0.35 6.44
CA TYR A 534 -11.11 -1.08 7.69
C TYR A 534 -10.00 -2.13 7.90
N ALA A 535 -9.58 -2.83 6.84
CA ALA A 535 -8.52 -3.85 6.94
C ALA A 535 -7.19 -3.22 7.37
N TYR A 536 -6.73 -2.20 6.65
CA TYR A 536 -5.46 -1.53 6.93
C TYR A 536 -5.47 -0.77 8.25
N LEU A 537 -6.59 -0.11 8.62
CA LEU A 537 -6.67 0.53 9.93
C LEU A 537 -6.67 -0.51 11.05
N SER A 538 -7.35 -1.64 10.91
CA SER A 538 -7.30 -2.72 11.90
C SER A 538 -5.88 -3.25 12.08
N GLU A 539 -5.14 -3.52 10.99
CA GLU A 539 -3.74 -3.93 11.03
C GLU A 539 -2.87 -2.89 11.78
N ALA A 540 -3.00 -1.61 11.40
CA ALA A 540 -2.26 -0.51 12.02
C ALA A 540 -2.49 -0.43 13.54
N LEU A 541 -3.76 -0.52 13.97
CA LEU A 541 -4.13 -0.47 15.38
C LEU A 541 -3.58 -1.70 16.16
N LEU A 542 -3.45 -2.86 15.51
CA LEU A 542 -2.83 -4.04 16.13
C LEU A 542 -1.31 -3.86 16.29
N TYR A 543 -0.63 -3.25 15.31
CA TYR A 543 0.79 -2.90 15.46
C TYR A 543 1.01 -1.81 16.51
N LEU A 544 0.11 -0.82 16.62
CA LEU A 544 0.14 0.15 17.71
C LEU A 544 -0.07 -0.52 19.07
N TYR A 545 -0.96 -1.51 19.18
CA TYR A 545 -1.10 -2.31 20.39
C TYR A 545 0.18 -3.08 20.73
N ASP A 546 0.80 -3.74 19.74
CA ASP A 546 2.04 -4.50 19.95
C ASP A 546 3.23 -3.59 20.34
N LEU A 547 3.24 -2.35 19.85
CA LEU A 547 4.24 -1.35 20.16
C LEU A 547 4.02 -0.74 21.55
N THR A 548 2.80 -0.29 21.84
CA THR A 548 2.47 0.58 22.99
C THR A 548 1.97 -0.19 24.21
N GLU A 549 1.44 -1.39 24.00
CA GLU A 549 0.76 -2.20 25.00
C GLU A 549 -0.55 -1.60 25.55
N ASP A 550 -1.00 -0.47 24.99
CA ASP A 550 -2.24 0.18 25.41
C ASP A 550 -3.45 -0.55 24.81
N LYS A 551 -4.28 -1.11 25.69
CA LYS A 551 -5.48 -1.88 25.33
C LYS A 551 -6.48 -1.08 24.50
N LYS A 552 -6.43 0.27 24.51
CA LYS A 552 -7.28 1.10 23.64
C LYS A 552 -7.11 0.70 22.17
N TRP A 553 -5.88 0.43 21.73
CA TRP A 553 -5.60 0.11 20.33
C TRP A 553 -6.18 -1.25 19.95
N LEU A 554 -6.05 -2.25 20.82
CA LEU A 554 -6.64 -3.57 20.62
C LEU A 554 -8.17 -3.52 20.60
N GLN A 555 -8.79 -2.67 21.42
CA GLN A 555 -10.25 -2.46 21.42
C GLN A 555 -10.72 -1.78 20.12
N ARG A 556 -10.01 -0.75 19.68
CA ARG A 556 -10.28 -0.06 18.41
C ARG A 556 -10.13 -1.00 17.22
N ALA A 557 -9.07 -1.82 17.19
CA ALA A 557 -8.87 -2.83 16.15
C ALA A 557 -10.02 -3.83 16.06
N GLN A 558 -10.52 -4.31 17.22
CA GLN A 558 -11.70 -5.17 17.27
C GLN A 558 -12.96 -4.47 16.72
N GLU A 559 -13.21 -3.22 17.11
CA GLU A 559 -14.36 -2.45 16.60
C GLU A 559 -14.33 -2.35 15.07
N ILE A 560 -13.17 -2.02 14.51
CA ILE A 560 -12.99 -1.88 13.06
C ILE A 560 -13.09 -3.23 12.35
N ALA A 561 -12.48 -4.29 12.88
CA ALA A 561 -12.57 -5.63 12.29
C ALA A 561 -14.00 -6.20 12.34
N ASP A 562 -14.72 -6.02 13.45
CA ASP A 562 -16.10 -6.46 13.59
C ASP A 562 -17.02 -5.70 12.62
N ALA A 563 -16.79 -4.38 12.46
CA ALA A 563 -17.48 -3.57 11.46
C ALA A 563 -17.17 -4.05 10.02
N MET A 564 -15.92 -4.35 9.72
CA MET A 564 -15.49 -4.88 8.43
C MET A 564 -16.24 -6.18 8.09
N ILE A 565 -16.23 -7.14 9.03
CA ILE A 565 -16.96 -8.40 8.89
C ILE A 565 -18.45 -8.14 8.66
N GLY A 566 -19.06 -7.32 9.50
CA GLY A 566 -20.51 -7.07 9.47
C GLY A 566 -21.00 -6.40 8.18
N ARG A 567 -20.20 -5.48 7.61
CA ARG A 567 -20.59 -4.63 6.47
C ARG A 567 -20.22 -5.21 5.11
N PHE A 568 -19.08 -5.90 5.02
CA PHE A 568 -18.48 -6.24 3.74
C PHE A 568 -18.44 -7.73 3.45
N SER A 569 -18.61 -8.62 4.44
CA SER A 569 -18.53 -10.06 4.16
C SER A 569 -19.69 -10.55 3.29
N ASP A 570 -19.38 -11.33 2.24
CA ASP A 570 -20.40 -12.08 1.53
C ASP A 570 -20.70 -13.40 2.27
N LYS A 571 -21.84 -13.44 2.95
CA LYS A 571 -22.31 -14.61 3.69
C LYS A 571 -22.64 -15.82 2.80
N GLN A 572 -22.85 -15.61 1.49
CA GLN A 572 -23.23 -16.68 0.56
C GLN A 572 -22.01 -17.32 -0.11
N ASN A 573 -21.11 -16.53 -0.69
CA ASN A 573 -19.98 -17.04 -1.47
C ASN A 573 -18.61 -16.78 -0.84
N GLY A 574 -18.56 -16.13 0.33
CA GLY A 574 -17.31 -15.75 0.98
C GLY A 574 -16.60 -14.57 0.29
N GLY A 575 -15.47 -14.16 0.86
CA GLY A 575 -14.77 -12.94 0.49
C GLY A 575 -15.45 -11.67 1.03
N PHE A 576 -14.91 -10.53 0.61
CA PHE A 576 -15.40 -9.21 0.97
C PHE A 576 -15.82 -8.41 -0.26
N TYR A 577 -16.93 -7.69 -0.14
CA TYR A 577 -17.29 -6.61 -1.06
C TYR A 577 -16.44 -5.36 -0.76
N MET A 578 -16.17 -4.54 -1.78
CA MET A 578 -15.31 -3.35 -1.61
C MET A 578 -16.04 -2.16 -0.97
N ASN A 579 -17.32 -1.98 -1.23
CA ASN A 579 -18.14 -0.83 -0.79
C ASN A 579 -19.32 -1.29 0.07
N GLU A 580 -20.14 -0.41 0.66
CA GLU A 580 -21.33 -0.82 1.45
C GLU A 580 -22.52 -1.24 0.55
N GLU A 581 -23.49 -1.99 1.09
CA GLU A 581 -24.65 -2.53 0.34
C GLU A 581 -25.54 -1.44 -0.28
N GLU A 582 -25.60 -0.25 0.33
CA GLU A 582 -26.38 0.90 -0.15
C GLU A 582 -25.76 1.59 -1.39
N SER A 583 -24.62 1.11 -1.89
CA SER A 583 -23.93 1.65 -3.07
C SER A 583 -24.59 1.13 -4.36
N ASN A 584 -25.21 2.00 -5.15
CA ASN A 584 -26.07 1.67 -6.30
C ASN A 584 -25.32 1.10 -7.54
N PHE A 585 -24.73 -0.10 -7.45
CA PHE A 585 -24.15 -0.84 -8.59
C PHE A 585 -25.17 -1.77 -9.28
N SER A 586 -26.44 -1.37 -9.34
CA SER A 586 -27.60 -2.25 -9.57
C SER A 586 -27.53 -3.12 -10.83
N ALA A 587 -26.77 -2.71 -11.86
CA ALA A 587 -26.64 -3.41 -13.13
C ALA A 587 -25.47 -4.42 -13.24
N MET A 588 -24.36 -4.22 -12.51
CA MET A 588 -23.15 -5.07 -12.62
C MET A 588 -22.84 -5.87 -11.35
N GLY A 589 -23.65 -5.69 -10.31
CA GLY A 589 -23.42 -6.29 -9.00
C GLY A 589 -22.35 -5.53 -8.21
N ARG A 590 -22.37 -5.77 -6.90
CA ARG A 590 -21.42 -5.15 -5.96
C ARG A 590 -20.01 -5.73 -6.21
N PRO A 591 -18.97 -4.89 -6.42
CA PRO A 591 -17.61 -5.39 -6.62
C PRO A 591 -17.12 -6.09 -5.36
N LYS A 592 -16.41 -7.20 -5.58
CA LYS A 592 -15.67 -7.90 -4.54
C LYS A 592 -14.20 -7.63 -4.72
N ASP A 593 -13.51 -7.56 -3.59
CA ASP A 593 -12.07 -7.65 -3.61
C ASP A 593 -11.67 -9.05 -4.10
N SER A 594 -10.90 -9.08 -5.17
CA SER A 594 -10.40 -10.30 -5.81
C SER A 594 -9.36 -11.02 -4.97
N GLY A 595 -8.84 -10.38 -3.92
CA GLY A 595 -7.77 -10.90 -3.08
C GLY A 595 -6.39 -10.81 -3.75
N THR A 596 -6.31 -10.40 -5.02
CA THR A 596 -5.03 -10.30 -5.73
C THR A 596 -4.25 -9.07 -5.30
N ASP A 597 -3.01 -9.28 -4.87
CA ASP A 597 -2.08 -8.21 -4.58
C ASP A 597 -1.62 -7.54 -5.88
N SER A 598 -1.49 -6.21 -5.86
CA SER A 598 -0.97 -5.40 -6.97
C SER A 598 0.23 -4.58 -6.51
N ALA A 599 0.25 -3.26 -6.73
CA ALA A 599 1.22 -2.36 -6.10
C ALA A 599 1.07 -2.33 -4.56
N ILE A 600 -0.09 -2.76 -4.05
CA ILE A 600 -0.37 -2.93 -2.62
C ILE A 600 -0.99 -4.30 -2.36
N PRO A 601 -0.85 -4.87 -1.15
CA PRO A 601 -1.64 -6.02 -0.74
C PRO A 601 -3.15 -5.75 -0.85
N SER A 602 -3.92 -6.76 -1.21
CA SER A 602 -5.38 -6.61 -1.26
C SER A 602 -5.99 -6.39 0.13
N GLY A 603 -7.15 -5.74 0.19
CA GLY A 603 -7.89 -5.54 1.43
C GLY A 603 -8.24 -6.87 2.13
N SER A 604 -8.41 -7.94 1.36
CA SER A 604 -8.70 -9.30 1.82
C SER A 604 -7.46 -10.00 2.35
N SER A 605 -6.29 -9.82 1.71
CA SER A 605 -5.00 -10.28 2.23
C SER A 605 -4.73 -9.66 3.61
N VAL A 606 -4.97 -8.36 3.76
CA VAL A 606 -4.75 -7.60 5.01
C VAL A 606 -5.81 -7.91 6.06
N ALA A 607 -7.07 -8.12 5.65
CA ALA A 607 -8.13 -8.60 6.53
C ALA A 607 -7.77 -9.97 7.10
N LEU A 608 -7.27 -10.90 6.29
CA LEU A 608 -6.82 -12.20 6.77
C LEU A 608 -5.75 -12.05 7.86
N LYS A 609 -4.73 -11.21 7.60
CA LYS A 609 -3.67 -10.91 8.55
C LYS A 609 -4.21 -10.33 9.85
N SER A 610 -5.10 -9.34 9.76
CA SER A 610 -5.70 -8.67 10.92
C SER A 610 -6.56 -9.63 11.76
N LEU A 611 -7.37 -10.49 11.12
CA LEU A 611 -8.18 -11.50 11.79
C LEU A 611 -7.31 -12.56 12.49
N GLN A 612 -6.22 -12.97 11.85
CA GLN A 612 -5.22 -13.87 12.45
C GLN A 612 -4.56 -13.22 13.67
N MET A 613 -4.14 -11.96 13.57
CA MET A 613 -3.54 -11.22 14.66
C MET A 613 -4.52 -11.02 15.84
N LEU A 614 -5.78 -10.67 15.56
CA LEU A 614 -6.85 -10.56 16.56
C LEU A 614 -7.14 -11.88 17.24
N TRP A 615 -7.24 -12.98 16.48
CA TRP A 615 -7.38 -14.32 17.06
C TRP A 615 -6.24 -14.62 18.04
N VAL A 616 -5.00 -14.36 17.66
CA VAL A 616 -3.83 -14.60 18.53
C VAL A 616 -3.87 -13.72 19.79
N ARG A 617 -4.29 -12.46 19.67
CA ARG A 617 -4.28 -11.47 20.77
C ARG A 617 -5.50 -11.55 21.69
N THR A 618 -6.64 -12.06 21.21
CA THR A 618 -7.91 -12.07 21.97
C THR A 618 -8.54 -13.44 22.15
N CYS A 619 -8.10 -14.44 21.37
CA CYS A 619 -8.66 -15.79 21.29
C CYS A 619 -10.18 -15.87 21.18
N LYS A 620 -10.76 -14.90 20.48
CA LYS A 620 -12.16 -14.94 20.06
C LYS A 620 -12.28 -15.83 18.83
N LEU A 621 -12.85 -17.03 18.99
CA LEU A 621 -12.92 -18.06 17.93
C LEU A 621 -13.57 -17.55 16.64
N GLY A 622 -14.47 -16.56 16.73
CA GLY A 622 -15.08 -15.90 15.58
C GLY A 622 -14.06 -15.41 14.56
N TYR A 623 -12.96 -14.78 14.99
CA TYR A 623 -11.93 -14.28 14.08
C TYR A 623 -11.23 -15.42 13.33
N ARG A 624 -10.91 -16.52 14.00
CA ARG A 624 -10.33 -17.71 13.36
C ARG A 624 -11.29 -18.33 12.35
N THR A 625 -12.58 -18.40 12.68
CA THR A 625 -13.61 -18.89 11.75
C THR A 625 -13.70 -18.01 10.51
N HIS A 626 -13.72 -16.69 10.67
CA HIS A 626 -13.72 -15.75 9.53
C HIS A 626 -12.45 -15.86 8.69
N ALA A 627 -11.28 -15.96 9.32
CA ALA A 627 -10.01 -16.18 8.62
C ALA A 627 -10.03 -17.46 7.78
N ASN A 628 -10.47 -18.60 8.34
CA ASN A 628 -10.57 -19.86 7.63
C ASN A 628 -11.57 -19.81 6.45
N ASN A 629 -12.71 -19.15 6.64
CA ASN A 629 -13.69 -18.96 5.57
C ASN A 629 -13.13 -18.10 4.42
N LEU A 630 -12.37 -17.06 4.76
CA LEU A 630 -11.70 -16.19 3.78
C LEU A 630 -10.67 -16.97 2.96
N ILE A 631 -9.81 -17.75 3.62
CA ILE A 631 -8.86 -18.67 2.97
C ILE A 631 -9.59 -19.61 2.00
N GLY A 632 -10.67 -20.24 2.47
CA GLY A 632 -11.47 -21.14 1.64
C GLY A 632 -12.12 -20.47 0.42
N SER A 633 -12.39 -19.16 0.48
CA SER A 633 -12.98 -18.39 -0.62
C SER A 633 -11.98 -18.16 -1.76
N PHE A 634 -10.69 -18.03 -1.44
CA PHE A 634 -9.62 -17.78 -2.42
C PHE A 634 -8.81 -19.03 -2.80
N ALA A 635 -9.02 -20.16 -2.14
CA ALA A 635 -8.21 -21.37 -2.34
C ALA A 635 -8.04 -21.78 -3.81
N THR A 636 -9.13 -21.82 -4.60
CA THR A 636 -9.07 -22.17 -6.02
C THR A 636 -8.31 -21.14 -6.87
N ALA A 637 -8.39 -19.85 -6.50
CA ALA A 637 -7.69 -18.80 -7.22
C ALA A 637 -6.18 -18.83 -6.91
N ILE A 638 -5.84 -19.04 -5.64
CA ILE A 638 -4.47 -19.24 -5.17
C ILE A 638 -3.83 -20.46 -5.85
N GLU A 639 -4.53 -21.60 -5.96
CA GLU A 639 -3.99 -22.78 -6.65
C GLU A 639 -3.66 -22.53 -8.13
N ARG A 640 -4.38 -21.61 -8.79
CA ARG A 640 -4.17 -21.28 -10.21
C ARG A 640 -3.08 -20.24 -10.42
N HIS A 641 -3.03 -19.22 -9.57
CA HIS A 641 -2.15 -18.06 -9.71
C HIS A 641 -1.58 -17.63 -8.35
N PRO A 642 -0.76 -18.46 -7.68
CA PRO A 642 -0.37 -18.24 -6.28
C PRO A 642 0.48 -16.99 -6.07
N ASN A 643 1.29 -16.58 -7.07
CA ASN A 643 2.06 -15.35 -7.05
C ASN A 643 1.21 -14.07 -7.03
N GLY A 644 -0.09 -14.15 -7.34
CA GLY A 644 -1.03 -13.04 -7.19
C GLY A 644 -1.53 -12.83 -5.75
N TYR A 645 -1.20 -13.71 -4.80
CA TYR A 645 -1.78 -13.70 -3.44
C TYR A 645 -0.69 -13.76 -2.35
N THR A 646 0.48 -13.20 -2.63
CA THR A 646 1.67 -13.32 -1.78
C THR A 646 1.49 -12.87 -0.33
N TYR A 647 0.77 -11.77 -0.08
CA TYR A 647 0.52 -11.29 1.27
C TYR A 647 -0.50 -12.20 1.98
N MET A 648 -1.52 -12.69 1.26
CA MET A 648 -2.45 -13.69 1.81
C MET A 648 -1.74 -14.99 2.16
N LEU A 649 -0.86 -15.49 1.28
CA LEU A 649 -0.01 -16.65 1.52
C LEU A 649 0.87 -16.45 2.75
N SER A 650 1.42 -15.25 2.93
CA SER A 650 2.21 -14.93 4.12
C SER A 650 1.40 -15.01 5.42
N ALA A 651 0.13 -14.57 5.39
CA ALA A 651 -0.78 -14.64 6.53
C ALA A 651 -1.28 -16.07 6.79
N ILE A 652 -1.47 -16.88 5.74
CA ILE A 652 -1.77 -18.32 5.86
C ILE A 652 -0.60 -19.03 6.53
N ASP A 653 0.62 -18.71 6.13
CA ASP A 653 1.83 -19.32 6.68
C ASP A 653 2.00 -18.97 8.17
N ASP A 654 1.77 -17.71 8.54
CA ASP A 654 1.73 -17.27 9.95
C ASP A 654 0.62 -17.95 10.75
N LEU A 655 -0.56 -18.19 10.17
CA LEU A 655 -1.65 -18.91 10.83
C LEU A 655 -1.30 -20.38 11.10
N GLN A 656 -0.54 -21.02 10.20
CA GLN A 656 -0.17 -22.43 10.29
C GLN A 656 1.05 -22.66 11.19
N GLN A 657 2.04 -21.77 11.15
CA GLN A 657 3.35 -21.96 11.78
C GLN A 657 3.64 -20.93 12.90
N GLY A 658 2.81 -19.91 13.05
CA GLY A 658 3.00 -18.79 13.97
C GLY A 658 3.76 -17.62 13.35
N GLU A 659 3.53 -16.41 13.88
CA GLU A 659 4.16 -15.15 13.41
C GLU A 659 5.69 -15.16 13.59
N LEU A 660 6.42 -14.64 12.61
CA LEU A 660 7.87 -14.37 12.68
C LEU A 660 8.14 -13.11 13.52
N SER A 661 7.94 -13.23 14.83
CA SER A 661 8.00 -12.14 15.78
C SER A 661 8.71 -12.52 17.06
N ALA A 662 9.36 -11.52 17.66
CA ALA A 662 9.89 -11.61 19.02
C ALA A 662 8.77 -11.53 20.07
N ARG A 663 7.53 -11.27 19.64
CA ARG A 663 6.33 -11.32 20.47
C ARG A 663 5.53 -12.59 20.21
N ARG A 664 5.05 -13.21 21.28
CA ARG A 664 4.07 -14.30 21.22
C ARG A 664 3.00 -14.10 22.29
N TYR A 665 1.87 -14.76 22.08
CA TYR A 665 0.75 -14.77 23.00
C TYR A 665 0.39 -16.22 23.32
N ALA A 666 0.17 -16.51 24.60
CA ALA A 666 -0.25 -17.81 25.12
C ALA A 666 -1.54 -17.65 25.93
N ALA A 667 -2.10 -18.76 26.40
CA ALA A 667 -3.21 -18.76 27.34
C ALA A 667 -4.39 -17.92 26.85
N GLN A 668 -4.80 -18.18 25.61
CA GLN A 668 -5.90 -17.48 24.96
C GLN A 668 -5.66 -15.96 24.79
N GLY A 669 -4.42 -15.55 24.52
CA GLY A 669 -4.06 -14.13 24.39
C GLY A 669 -3.83 -13.42 25.73
N GLY A 670 -4.11 -14.09 26.86
CA GLY A 670 -3.96 -13.52 28.19
C GLY A 670 -2.51 -13.33 28.60
N ILE A 671 -1.61 -14.27 28.24
CA ILE A 671 -0.19 -14.19 28.58
C ILE A 671 0.59 -13.68 27.36
N ARG A 672 1.37 -12.62 27.56
CA ARG A 672 2.22 -12.06 26.50
C ARG A 672 3.68 -12.38 26.77
N LEU A 673 4.40 -12.73 25.71
CA LEU A 673 5.83 -13.00 25.72
C LEU A 673 6.54 -12.00 24.81
N MET A 674 7.68 -11.49 25.26
CA MET A 674 8.53 -10.58 24.50
C MET A 674 9.99 -11.01 24.64
N GLY A 675 10.61 -11.41 23.54
CA GLY A 675 12.03 -11.66 23.44
C GLY A 675 12.81 -10.41 23.02
N LYS A 676 13.96 -10.18 23.64
CA LYS A 676 14.95 -9.19 23.21
C LYS A 676 16.34 -9.80 23.30
N ALA A 677 17.20 -9.46 22.34
CA ALA A 677 18.62 -9.76 22.41
C ALA A 677 19.41 -8.46 22.52
N ARG A 678 20.44 -8.46 23.38
CA ARG A 678 21.41 -7.37 23.46
C ARG A 678 22.80 -7.91 23.14
N THR A 679 23.45 -7.30 22.16
CA THR A 679 24.83 -7.66 21.80
C THR A 679 25.80 -7.29 22.92
N LEU A 680 26.68 -8.22 23.24
CA LEU A 680 27.80 -8.08 24.18
C LEU A 680 29.12 -8.26 23.42
N LYS A 681 30.25 -8.22 24.14
CA LYS A 681 31.57 -8.46 23.55
C LYS A 681 31.65 -9.84 22.87
N ASN A 682 32.41 -9.91 21.77
CA ASN A 682 32.64 -11.11 20.96
C ASN A 682 31.34 -11.69 20.35
N ASP A 683 30.43 -10.82 19.91
CA ASP A 683 29.15 -11.14 19.25
C ASP A 683 28.19 -12.04 20.05
N LYS A 684 28.48 -12.25 21.34
CA LYS A 684 27.56 -12.93 22.26
C LYS A 684 26.32 -12.08 22.47
N GLN A 685 25.17 -12.72 22.58
CA GLN A 685 23.90 -12.03 22.84
C GLN A 685 23.38 -12.38 24.23
N LEU A 686 22.96 -11.38 24.98
CA LEU A 686 22.14 -11.58 26.17
C LEU A 686 20.67 -11.66 25.72
N LEU A 687 20.13 -12.87 25.71
CA LEU A 687 18.70 -13.11 25.49
C LEU A 687 17.94 -12.76 26.77
N THR A 688 16.88 -11.96 26.64
CA THR A 688 15.93 -11.63 27.69
C THR A 688 14.51 -11.91 27.18
N ILE A 689 13.78 -12.80 27.85
CA ILE A 689 12.35 -13.05 27.56
C ILE A 689 11.54 -12.51 28.73
N THR A 690 10.71 -11.51 28.47
CA THR A 690 9.75 -10.97 29.43
C THR A 690 8.41 -11.63 29.22
N ILE A 691 7.81 -12.16 30.29
CA ILE A 691 6.50 -12.80 30.27
C ILE A 691 5.57 -11.98 31.15
N THR A 692 4.51 -11.46 30.57
CA THR A 692 3.47 -10.70 31.27
C THR A 692 2.27 -11.61 31.48
N ILE A 693 2.02 -11.99 32.74
CA ILE A 693 0.92 -12.86 33.16
C ILE A 693 -0.14 -11.98 33.83
N PRO A 694 -1.41 -12.03 33.37
CA PRO A 694 -2.47 -11.20 33.93
C PRO A 694 -2.85 -11.68 35.34
N GLU A 695 -3.45 -10.78 36.12
CA GLU A 695 -3.97 -11.12 37.45
C GLU A 695 -4.98 -12.29 37.37
N GLY A 696 -4.93 -13.20 38.35
CA GLY A 696 -5.74 -14.42 38.37
C GLY A 696 -5.21 -15.57 37.51
N TRP A 697 -4.10 -15.37 36.79
CA TRP A 697 -3.40 -16.40 36.03
C TRP A 697 -1.98 -16.62 36.54
N HIS A 698 -1.47 -17.83 36.32
CA HIS A 698 -0.09 -18.21 36.59
C HIS A 698 0.38 -19.26 35.58
N ILE A 699 1.69 -19.49 35.52
CA ILE A 699 2.29 -20.62 34.79
C ILE A 699 3.11 -21.47 35.76
N ASN A 700 3.25 -22.76 35.50
CA ASN A 700 4.12 -23.63 36.29
C ASN A 700 5.57 -23.13 36.25
N ALA A 701 6.28 -23.25 37.37
CA ALA A 701 7.71 -22.96 37.41
C ALA A 701 8.55 -23.94 36.57
N ASN A 702 9.82 -23.62 36.34
CA ASN A 702 10.76 -24.52 35.65
C ASN A 702 11.13 -25.77 36.46
N GLN A 703 10.81 -25.78 37.76
CA GLN A 703 10.93 -26.93 38.65
C GLN A 703 9.57 -27.16 39.35
N PRO A 704 8.59 -27.77 38.66
CA PRO A 704 7.31 -28.04 39.27
C PRO A 704 7.43 -29.08 40.39
N LEU A 705 6.56 -28.98 41.40
CA LEU A 705 6.58 -29.85 42.59
C LEU A 705 6.07 -31.28 42.32
N SER A 706 5.50 -31.52 41.14
CA SER A 706 4.99 -32.82 40.72
C SER A 706 5.45 -33.16 39.30
N LYS A 707 5.73 -34.44 39.05
CA LYS A 707 6.19 -34.96 37.74
C LYS A 707 5.17 -34.85 36.61
N ASN A 708 3.89 -34.65 36.94
CA ASN A 708 2.82 -34.57 35.95
C ASN A 708 2.55 -33.14 35.47
N LEU A 709 3.22 -32.15 36.06
CA LEU A 709 3.09 -30.75 35.67
C LEU A 709 4.12 -30.43 34.59
N ILE A 710 3.73 -29.62 33.61
CA ILE A 710 4.64 -29.20 32.54
C ILE A 710 5.44 -28.00 33.03
N ALA A 711 6.77 -28.16 33.07
CA ALA A 711 7.68 -27.11 33.44
C ALA A 711 7.70 -25.99 32.39
N THR A 712 7.85 -24.74 32.86
CA THR A 712 8.17 -23.64 31.93
C THR A 712 9.62 -23.77 31.50
N GLU A 713 9.85 -23.95 30.20
CA GLU A 713 11.16 -24.22 29.64
C GLU A 713 11.38 -23.44 28.34
N ILE A 714 12.62 -23.00 28.11
CA ILE A 714 13.03 -22.46 26.81
C ILE A 714 14.20 -23.25 26.23
N ASN A 715 14.18 -23.47 24.93
CA ASN A 715 15.25 -24.11 24.17
C ASN A 715 15.43 -23.44 22.79
N LEU A 716 16.60 -23.62 22.18
CA LEU A 716 16.79 -23.23 20.78
C LEU A 716 15.96 -24.15 19.89
N ALA A 717 15.28 -23.57 18.90
CA ALA A 717 14.60 -24.37 17.89
C ALA A 717 15.60 -25.13 17.01
N ASP A 718 15.20 -26.27 16.46
CA ASP A 718 16.05 -27.12 15.61
C ASP A 718 16.62 -26.38 14.38
N SER A 719 15.92 -25.33 13.92
CA SER A 719 16.35 -24.45 12.83
C SER A 719 17.41 -23.40 13.24
N ALA A 720 17.78 -23.31 14.52
CA ALA A 720 18.67 -22.28 15.06
C ALA A 720 20.16 -22.68 15.08
N GLY A 721 20.61 -23.56 14.16
CA GLY A 721 21.96 -24.16 14.13
C GLY A 721 23.17 -23.21 14.16
N GLN A 722 22.92 -21.90 14.13
CA GLN A 722 23.88 -20.80 14.19
C GLN A 722 24.16 -20.30 15.63
N TRP A 723 23.32 -20.68 16.61
CA TRP A 723 23.44 -20.26 18.00
C TRP A 723 23.60 -21.45 18.93
N SER A 724 24.39 -21.25 19.98
CA SER A 724 24.42 -22.11 21.16
C SER A 724 23.89 -21.32 22.36
N MET A 725 23.04 -21.96 23.17
CA MET A 725 22.42 -21.31 24.33
C MET A 725 23.00 -21.86 25.63
N GLY A 726 23.48 -20.97 26.48
CA GLY A 726 23.91 -21.29 27.84
C GLY A 726 22.73 -21.62 28.77
N PRO A 727 23.00 -21.94 30.04
CA PRO A 727 21.94 -22.22 31.01
C PRO A 727 20.99 -21.01 31.17
N VAL A 728 19.71 -21.31 31.32
CA VAL A 728 18.66 -20.32 31.48
C VAL A 728 18.55 -19.93 32.96
N THR A 729 18.55 -18.63 33.22
CA THR A 729 18.27 -18.06 34.54
C THR A 729 16.77 -17.79 34.64
N TYR A 730 16.12 -18.45 35.60
CA TYR A 730 14.72 -18.26 35.95
C TYR A 730 14.62 -17.44 37.25
N PRO A 731 13.54 -16.66 37.46
CA PRO A 731 13.30 -16.00 38.75
C PRO A 731 12.91 -17.02 39.82
N GLU A 732 12.94 -16.59 41.08
CA GLU A 732 12.44 -17.43 42.18
C GLU A 732 10.93 -17.65 42.05
N PRO A 733 10.44 -18.91 42.09
CA PRO A 733 9.03 -19.19 41.99
C PRO A 733 8.29 -18.92 43.31
N THR A 734 6.99 -18.67 43.20
CA THR A 734 6.11 -18.54 44.35
C THR A 734 5.35 -19.83 44.59
N LEU A 735 5.15 -20.20 45.86
CA LEU A 735 4.27 -21.30 46.22
C LEU A 735 2.83 -20.82 46.32
N GLN A 736 1.94 -21.39 45.52
CA GLN A 736 0.52 -21.04 45.49
C GLN A 736 -0.34 -22.29 45.70
N GLN A 737 -1.27 -22.23 46.65
CA GLN A 737 -2.28 -23.27 46.84
C GLN A 737 -3.49 -22.93 45.97
N LEU A 738 -3.83 -23.78 45.01
CA LEU A 738 -5.03 -23.61 44.19
C LEU A 738 -6.24 -24.30 44.83
N ALA A 739 -7.44 -23.74 44.60
CA ALA A 739 -8.67 -24.25 45.20
C ALA A 739 -9.00 -25.71 44.83
N PHE A 740 -8.52 -26.18 43.68
CA PHE A 740 -8.76 -27.52 43.16
C PHE A 740 -7.60 -28.52 43.38
N GLN A 741 -6.50 -28.10 44.02
CA GLN A 741 -5.39 -28.98 44.36
C GLN A 741 -5.12 -29.02 45.87
N SER A 742 -4.77 -30.20 46.36
CA SER A 742 -4.44 -30.45 47.77
C SER A 742 -3.02 -30.03 48.14
N ASP A 743 -2.09 -30.03 47.18
CA ASP A 743 -0.70 -29.64 47.40
C ASP A 743 -0.40 -28.28 46.76
N PRO A 744 0.50 -27.47 47.36
CA PRO A 744 0.90 -26.20 46.78
C PRO A 744 1.64 -26.43 45.46
N LEU A 745 1.48 -25.49 44.52
CA LEU A 745 2.18 -25.45 43.25
C LEU A 745 3.33 -24.43 43.29
N SER A 746 4.42 -24.76 42.60
CA SER A 746 5.51 -23.82 42.31
C SER A 746 5.19 -23.13 40.99
N VAL A 747 4.94 -21.82 41.04
CA VAL A 747 4.36 -21.06 39.91
C VAL A 747 5.05 -19.71 39.72
N TYR A 748 4.86 -19.14 38.53
CA TYR A 748 5.16 -17.76 38.19
C TYR A 748 3.88 -16.98 37.93
N ALA A 749 3.80 -15.76 38.45
CA ALA A 749 2.69 -14.83 38.26
C ALA A 749 3.20 -13.39 38.06
N GLY A 750 2.37 -12.52 37.50
CA GLY A 750 2.75 -11.13 37.20
C GLY A 750 3.76 -11.02 36.04
N VAL A 751 4.72 -10.10 36.16
CA VAL A 751 5.77 -9.91 35.14
C VAL A 751 7.04 -10.63 35.59
N ILE A 752 7.49 -11.58 34.78
CA ILE A 752 8.73 -12.31 35.02
C ILE A 752 9.70 -12.17 33.84
N THR A 753 10.97 -12.44 34.11
CA THR A 753 12.04 -12.34 33.11
C THR A 753 12.92 -13.59 33.14
N LEU A 754 13.13 -14.18 31.96
CA LEU A 754 14.07 -15.26 31.74
C LEU A 754 15.29 -14.72 30.99
N GLN A 755 16.48 -15.20 31.34
CA GLN A 755 17.71 -14.79 30.66
C GLN A 755 18.59 -15.97 30.28
N ALA A 756 19.21 -15.88 29.10
CA ALA A 756 20.20 -16.84 28.66
C ALA A 756 21.29 -16.16 27.81
N MET A 757 22.46 -16.76 27.77
CA MET A 757 23.55 -16.31 26.89
C MET A 757 23.50 -17.07 25.57
N LEU A 758 23.41 -16.37 24.45
CA LEU A 758 23.58 -16.95 23.12
C LEU A 758 25.00 -16.69 22.62
N THR A 759 25.65 -17.74 22.11
CA THR A 759 27.00 -17.67 21.53
C THR A 759 26.95 -18.18 20.08
N PRO A 760 27.49 -17.44 19.10
CA PRO A 760 27.49 -17.87 17.70
C PRO A 760 28.35 -19.14 17.53
N THR A 761 27.92 -20.07 16.68
CA THR A 761 28.55 -21.41 16.56
C THR A 761 29.74 -21.49 15.61
N SER A 762 29.88 -20.57 14.64
CA SER A 762 31.12 -20.22 13.87
C SER A 762 30.86 -19.81 12.40
N ASP A 763 29.61 -19.80 11.92
CA ASP A 763 29.30 -19.47 10.51
C ASP A 763 29.05 -17.95 10.32
N PRO A 764 29.94 -17.20 9.64
CA PRO A 764 29.82 -15.75 9.47
C PRO A 764 28.67 -15.30 8.54
N THR A 765 28.02 -16.21 7.80
CA THR A 765 26.86 -15.92 6.93
C THR A 765 25.51 -16.10 7.64
N ALA A 766 25.53 -16.37 8.94
CA ALA A 766 24.36 -16.64 9.78
C ALA A 766 23.31 -15.50 9.77
N THR A 767 22.04 -15.87 9.64
CA THR A 767 20.88 -14.97 9.78
C THR A 767 20.89 -14.29 11.16
N LYS A 768 20.53 -13.00 11.21
CA LYS A 768 20.56 -12.20 12.45
C LYS A 768 19.32 -12.38 13.32
N THR A 769 18.79 -13.61 13.38
CA THR A 769 17.61 -13.97 14.18
C THR A 769 17.88 -15.27 14.95
N ALA A 770 17.52 -15.29 16.24
CA ALA A 770 17.53 -16.48 17.08
C ALA A 770 16.09 -16.99 17.29
N SER A 771 15.84 -18.26 16.93
CA SER A 771 14.55 -18.92 17.12
C SER A 771 14.53 -19.69 18.44
N ILE A 772 13.67 -19.29 19.37
CA ILE A 772 13.56 -19.84 20.72
C ILE A 772 12.18 -20.49 20.89
N ASN A 773 12.15 -21.80 21.16
CA ASN A 773 10.93 -22.45 21.61
C ASN A 773 10.74 -22.19 23.10
N MET A 774 9.51 -21.88 23.48
CA MET A 774 9.08 -21.74 24.86
C MET A 774 7.87 -22.63 25.11
N THR A 775 8.04 -23.59 26.02
CA THR A 775 6.96 -24.44 26.50
C THR A 775 6.45 -23.91 27.82
N LEU A 776 5.13 -23.78 27.95
CA LEU A 776 4.48 -23.35 29.19
C LEU A 776 3.10 -24.01 29.34
N GLN A 777 2.59 -24.02 30.57
CA GLN A 777 1.21 -24.36 30.85
C GLN A 777 0.61 -23.27 31.73
N ALA A 778 -0.45 -22.63 31.24
CA ALA A 778 -1.15 -21.59 31.95
C ALA A 778 -2.35 -22.13 32.72
N CYS A 779 -2.50 -21.66 33.95
CA CYS A 779 -3.58 -22.03 34.84
C CYS A 779 -4.16 -20.78 35.50
N SER A 780 -5.45 -20.81 35.74
CA SER A 780 -6.18 -19.90 36.63
C SER A 780 -6.48 -20.62 37.95
N ASP A 781 -7.16 -19.94 38.86
CA ASP A 781 -7.65 -20.56 40.10
C ASP A 781 -8.78 -21.60 39.86
N GLU A 782 -9.31 -21.69 38.63
CA GLU A 782 -10.42 -22.59 38.28
C GLU A 782 -10.03 -23.67 37.27
N VAL A 783 -9.14 -23.38 36.33
CA VAL A 783 -8.83 -24.26 35.20
C VAL A 783 -7.38 -24.13 34.74
N CYS A 784 -6.77 -25.25 34.36
CA CYS A 784 -5.52 -25.30 33.62
C CYS A 784 -5.77 -25.55 32.13
N LEU A 785 -5.14 -24.74 31.28
CA LEU A 785 -5.18 -24.92 29.83
C LEU A 785 -4.21 -26.03 29.40
N PRO A 786 -4.41 -26.61 28.19
CA PRO A 786 -3.42 -27.49 27.59
C PRO A 786 -2.05 -26.79 27.50
N PRO A 787 -0.94 -27.52 27.68
CA PRO A 787 0.39 -26.98 27.46
C PRO A 787 0.56 -26.47 26.03
N GLU A 788 1.30 -25.37 25.88
CA GLU A 788 1.59 -24.74 24.61
C GLU A 788 3.10 -24.64 24.40
N THR A 789 3.54 -24.80 23.15
CA THR A 789 4.91 -24.52 22.74
C THR A 789 4.88 -23.42 21.69
N LEU A 790 5.51 -22.29 22.00
CA LEU A 790 5.53 -21.09 21.18
C LEU A 790 6.94 -20.82 20.70
N GLN A 791 7.09 -20.45 19.44
CA GLN A 791 8.39 -20.08 18.88
C GLN A 791 8.51 -18.56 18.80
N LEU A 792 9.52 -17.99 19.46
CA LEU A 792 9.90 -16.58 19.37
C LEU A 792 11.03 -16.44 18.36
N HIS A 793 10.91 -15.47 17.45
CA HIS A 793 11.95 -15.11 16.48
C HIS A 793 12.57 -13.78 16.91
N ILE A 794 13.75 -13.84 17.52
CA ILE A 794 14.34 -12.70 18.22
C ILE A 794 15.51 -12.16 17.40
N PRO A 795 15.40 -10.92 16.88
CA PRO A 795 16.51 -10.28 16.17
C PRO A 795 17.74 -10.14 17.09
N THR A 796 18.90 -10.52 16.59
CA THR A 796 20.22 -10.46 17.26
C THR A 796 21.10 -9.39 16.61
N LEU A 797 20.48 -8.26 16.29
CA LEU A 797 21.12 -7.12 15.63
C LEU A 797 22.08 -6.40 16.60
N PRO A 798 23.10 -5.69 16.07
CA PRO A 798 23.99 -4.88 16.90
C PRO A 798 23.22 -3.88 17.76
N SER A 799 23.77 -3.53 18.92
CA SER A 799 23.17 -2.46 19.74
C SER A 799 23.30 -1.14 19.00
N ILE A 800 22.16 -0.48 18.75
CA ILE A 800 22.04 0.84 18.11
C ILE A 800 22.57 1.93 19.02
#